data_AF-A0A812VI20-F1
#
_entry.id   AF-A0A812VI20-F1
#
_cell.length_a   1.000
_cell.length_b   1.000
_cell.length_c   1.000
_cell.angle_alpha   90.00
_cell.angle_beta   90.00
_cell.angle_gamma   90.00
#
_symmetry.space_group_name_H-M   'P 1'
#
loop_
_entity.id
_entity.type
_entity.pdbx_description
1 polymer ?
#
loop_
_entity_poly.entity_id
_entity_poly.type
_entity_poly.pdbx_seq_one_letter_code
_entity_poly.pdbx_strand_id
1 'polypeptide(L)'
;MCNCEQQAELESLEAIYEGSRDVILVLPDLENPRDEGACRQLQATFRSAGVNITIWLPEEYLAEDGASALPLFELSSKKPSPERLEFMAQELHALAEPLRGSPVLFSWLEWLRTDAVTAFPPTALVSSEAPSQEVALLELETEDFFDDIPSADPDEILRSAKCESCAIQLDSVSRVHLQACGHSFCPQCAATCSQLFAANQQTPHCPVASCRATAPELLQWNETPELWAIVSKRILSMPLQDSIVFCPRCEDRGMDMPIVTPVDASSRCQCFQCQHQFCSICRSPMHSGSCFDSPHRVKRMAKRRPPLTAEMAEKAAARAAEIQEEELKWEQDILGELRTAAGFADFVEYFHKHHHDQIMTGLTAAFGPQVELKAVPLAPSVQARFMAKMMGAHIKPAFHGTDTRNYESIFSRGLLIPGVENRLQIVHGAAHGRGIYTANIDASWLSRGFCPSNSMLVCAVRQENVVHVGDAMVVSDPDNPNDLDGQFSVATSGCTCGSAHQLEEECQRLAAQSYSLATRLDSVVAREEDMDHCLESLDLDIERMEIAEEELRWSRDDTEAACAEAEALLQAAAAKAKALGSAQETLDEQASTLKQLEMEVEGKERDLAQDESDLFEARNRVDDQVGRMRREFDQIEKETHLLHLEFEEAVQQLDEVEREEWALHEDKRLLEEIEAQVEPVRRRLVERERRLHFEEEELKAQEADCEEKEAQFLPAYQQAQQAVLAVQQRQQDIDKRIEESCQQQRRLLQQFQDLGEIDAGLQLDDATLQSESTAFVEGHTADVDWAHSLRQQQTYLRQMEMDLLQLKEQTDSGNQQNAGKSPG
;
A
#
# COMPACT_ATOMS: atom_id res chain seq x y z
N MET A 1 -36.87 27.23 -7.36
CA MET A 1 -35.53 26.93 -7.90
C MET A 1 -34.68 26.30 -6.80
N CYS A 2 -34.61 24.96 -6.75
CA CYS A 2 -33.63 24.24 -5.91
C CYS A 2 -32.22 24.82 -6.10
N ASN A 3 -31.38 24.78 -5.06
CA ASN A 3 -29.95 25.05 -5.23
C ASN A 3 -29.39 24.15 -6.35
N CYS A 4 -28.95 24.79 -7.44
CA CYS A 4 -28.58 24.08 -8.65
C CYS A 4 -27.30 23.25 -8.49
N GLU A 5 -26.45 23.57 -7.52
CA GLU A 5 -25.20 22.84 -7.28
C GLU A 5 -25.45 21.50 -6.57
N GLN A 6 -26.37 21.47 -5.61
CA GLN A 6 -26.73 20.26 -4.86
C GLN A 6 -27.60 19.30 -5.70
N GLN A 7 -28.44 19.82 -6.60
CA GLN A 7 -29.12 18.96 -7.58
C GLN A 7 -28.16 18.47 -8.69
N ALA A 8 -27.24 19.31 -9.16
CA ALA A 8 -26.21 18.88 -10.11
C ALA A 8 -25.24 17.84 -9.52
N GLU A 9 -25.00 17.84 -8.19
CA GLU A 9 -24.25 16.77 -7.51
C GLU A 9 -24.98 15.42 -7.63
N LEU A 10 -26.30 15.37 -7.41
CA LEU A 10 -27.07 14.13 -7.55
C LEU A 10 -27.08 13.61 -9.00
N GLU A 11 -27.28 14.50 -9.98
CA GLU A 11 -27.22 14.15 -11.42
C GLU A 11 -25.81 13.69 -11.84
N SER A 12 -24.76 14.31 -11.30
CA SER A 12 -23.37 13.90 -11.54
C SER A 12 -23.05 12.55 -10.89
N LEU A 13 -23.56 12.29 -9.68
CA LEU A 13 -23.40 11.02 -8.98
C LEU A 13 -24.07 9.86 -9.72
N GLU A 14 -25.24 10.08 -10.32
CA GLU A 14 -25.86 9.10 -11.21
C GLU A 14 -24.94 8.83 -12.41
N ALA A 15 -24.54 9.87 -13.16
CA ALA A 15 -23.73 9.72 -14.37
C ALA A 15 -22.32 9.14 -14.13
N ILE A 16 -21.75 9.31 -12.94
CA ILE A 16 -20.42 8.77 -12.55
C ILE A 16 -20.51 7.31 -12.10
N TYR A 17 -21.59 6.92 -11.41
CA TYR A 17 -21.72 5.58 -10.82
C TYR A 17 -22.67 4.64 -11.58
N GLU A 18 -23.41 5.10 -12.60
CA GLU A 18 -24.17 4.24 -13.50
C GLU A 18 -23.28 3.16 -14.14
N GLY A 19 -23.65 1.89 -13.96
CA GLY A 19 -22.88 0.76 -14.47
C GLY A 19 -21.54 0.50 -13.78
N SER A 20 -21.21 1.21 -12.69
CA SER A 20 -20.02 0.95 -11.88
C SER A 20 -20.05 -0.46 -11.29
N ARG A 21 -18.88 -1.10 -11.24
CA ARG A 21 -18.72 -2.43 -10.63
C ARG A 21 -18.45 -2.36 -9.14
N ASP A 22 -17.78 -1.30 -8.69
CA ASP A 22 -17.24 -1.20 -7.34
C ASP A 22 -18.17 -0.41 -6.39
N VAL A 23 -19.00 0.48 -6.95
CA VAL A 23 -20.02 1.24 -6.23
C VAL A 23 -21.38 0.89 -6.83
N ILE A 24 -22.34 0.48 -6.00
CA ILE A 24 -23.76 0.41 -6.38
C ILE A 24 -24.45 1.59 -5.72
N LEU A 25 -24.84 2.59 -6.50
CA LEU A 25 -25.61 3.75 -6.03
C LEU A 25 -27.11 3.50 -6.23
N VAL A 26 -27.92 3.90 -5.25
CA VAL A 26 -29.39 3.94 -5.32
C VAL A 26 -29.83 5.32 -4.86
N LEU A 27 -30.36 6.10 -5.79
CA LEU A 27 -30.89 7.45 -5.55
C LEU A 27 -32.35 7.41 -5.11
N PRO A 28 -32.84 8.43 -4.36
CA PRO A 28 -34.25 8.57 -4.04
C PRO A 28 -35.11 8.83 -5.29
N ASP A 29 -36.31 8.27 -5.34
CA ASP A 29 -37.31 8.60 -6.37
C ASP A 29 -37.76 10.06 -6.18
N LEU A 30 -37.28 10.95 -7.06
CA LEU A 30 -37.63 12.37 -7.07
C LEU A 30 -38.98 12.67 -7.77
N GLU A 31 -39.58 11.70 -8.47
CA GLU A 31 -40.82 11.86 -9.22
C GLU A 31 -42.10 11.51 -8.42
N ASN A 32 -41.99 10.77 -7.31
CA ASN A 32 -43.12 10.47 -6.41
C ASN A 32 -43.04 11.17 -5.03
N PRO A 33 -43.38 12.47 -4.92
CA PRO A 33 -43.46 13.19 -3.64
C PRO A 33 -44.74 12.83 -2.85
N ARG A 34 -44.97 11.54 -2.57
CA ARG A 34 -46.27 11.04 -2.07
C ARG A 34 -46.46 11.07 -0.55
N ASP A 35 -45.39 11.19 0.22
CA ASP A 35 -45.42 11.32 1.68
C ASP A 35 -44.74 12.63 2.12
N GLU A 36 -45.54 13.65 2.40
CA GLU A 36 -45.06 14.92 2.98
C GLU A 36 -44.42 14.64 4.35
N GLY A 37 -43.12 14.91 4.48
CA GLY A 37 -42.31 14.61 5.68
C GLY A 37 -41.47 13.33 5.62
N ALA A 38 -41.44 12.59 4.50
CA ALA A 38 -40.49 11.49 4.30
C ALA A 38 -39.09 12.01 3.94
N CYS A 39 -38.12 11.84 4.86
CA CYS A 39 -36.74 12.26 4.65
C CYS A 39 -36.09 11.47 3.48
N ARG A 40 -35.48 12.18 2.52
CA ARG A 40 -35.01 11.57 1.25
C ARG A 40 -33.76 10.72 1.50
N GLN A 41 -33.81 9.45 1.14
CA GLN A 41 -32.76 8.48 1.42
C GLN A 41 -31.98 8.12 0.14
N LEU A 42 -30.65 8.20 0.20
CA LEU A 42 -29.70 7.72 -0.79
C LEU A 42 -28.93 6.54 -0.16
N GLN A 43 -28.67 5.48 -0.91
CA GLN A 43 -27.85 4.35 -0.46
C GLN A 43 -26.71 4.08 -1.43
N ALA A 44 -25.51 3.80 -0.92
CA ALA A 44 -24.38 3.36 -1.74
C ALA A 44 -23.65 2.16 -1.13
N THR A 45 -23.39 1.13 -1.94
CA THR A 45 -22.66 -0.09 -1.56
C THR A 45 -21.28 -0.13 -2.20
N PHE A 46 -20.23 -0.07 -1.40
CA PHE A 46 -18.83 -0.13 -1.82
C PHE A 46 -18.31 -1.57 -1.74
N ARG A 47 -18.14 -2.23 -2.87
CA ARG A 47 -17.71 -3.64 -2.92
C ARG A 47 -16.25 -3.85 -2.50
N SER A 48 -15.39 -2.87 -2.77
CA SER A 48 -13.97 -2.87 -2.41
C SER A 48 -13.75 -2.76 -0.90
N ALA A 49 -14.36 -1.75 -0.26
CA ALA A 49 -14.34 -1.58 1.19
C ALA A 49 -15.25 -2.58 1.94
N GLY A 50 -16.26 -3.14 1.25
CA GLY A 50 -17.29 -3.98 1.84
C GLY A 50 -18.35 -3.22 2.66
N VAL A 51 -18.35 -1.89 2.60
CA VAL A 51 -19.18 -0.99 3.42
C VAL A 51 -20.38 -0.50 2.60
N ASN A 52 -21.54 -0.37 3.25
CA ASN A 52 -22.69 0.35 2.72
C ASN A 52 -22.88 1.62 3.55
N ILE A 53 -23.08 2.75 2.87
CA ILE A 53 -23.54 3.99 3.49
C ILE A 53 -25.02 4.20 3.15
N THR A 54 -25.81 4.52 4.16
CA THR A 54 -27.12 5.18 3.99
C THR A 54 -26.92 6.65 4.28
N ILE A 55 -27.47 7.52 3.44
CA ILE A 55 -27.48 8.97 3.63
C ILE A 55 -28.93 9.46 3.62
N TRP A 56 -29.27 10.31 4.59
CA TRP A 56 -30.56 11.00 4.67
C TRP A 56 -30.34 12.50 4.42
N LEU A 57 -30.96 13.00 3.35
CA LEU A 57 -30.91 14.39 2.94
C LEU A 57 -32.03 15.16 3.66
N PRO A 58 -31.73 16.17 4.50
CA PRO A 58 -32.77 17.04 5.06
C PRO A 58 -33.54 17.77 3.95
N GLU A 59 -34.77 18.19 4.20
CA GLU A 59 -35.58 18.93 3.20
C GLU A 59 -34.86 20.20 2.71
N GLU A 60 -34.09 20.85 3.59
CA GLU A 60 -33.20 21.98 3.30
C GLU A 60 -32.10 21.67 2.26
N TYR A 61 -31.70 20.41 2.09
CA TYR A 61 -30.59 20.03 1.19
C TYR A 61 -30.89 20.27 -0.29
N LEU A 62 -32.17 20.41 -0.64
CA LEU A 62 -32.65 20.72 -1.99
C LEU A 62 -33.61 21.94 -1.97
N ALA A 63 -33.51 22.77 -0.93
CA ALA A 63 -34.24 24.03 -0.83
C ALA A 63 -33.55 25.14 -1.66
N GLU A 64 -34.22 26.28 -1.79
CA GLU A 64 -33.76 27.41 -2.61
C GLU A 64 -32.75 28.29 -1.86
N ASP A 65 -32.89 28.38 -0.53
CA ASP A 65 -32.16 29.31 0.35
C ASP A 65 -30.80 28.79 0.85
N GLY A 66 -30.39 27.58 0.41
CA GLY A 66 -29.17 26.90 0.83
C GLY A 66 -29.32 26.04 2.09
N ALA A 67 -28.60 24.91 2.12
CA ALA A 67 -28.74 23.91 3.17
C ALA A 67 -28.02 24.32 4.47
N SER A 68 -28.75 24.62 5.54
CA SER A 68 -28.11 24.92 6.85
C SER A 68 -27.61 23.65 7.55
N ALA A 69 -28.36 22.55 7.38
CA ALA A 69 -28.04 21.23 7.91
C ALA A 69 -27.22 20.38 6.92
N LEU A 70 -26.21 19.69 7.44
CA LEU A 70 -25.51 18.62 6.72
C LEU A 70 -26.43 17.39 6.58
N PRO A 71 -26.24 16.55 5.54
CA PRO A 71 -26.84 15.22 5.48
C PRO A 71 -26.48 14.38 6.71
N LEU A 72 -27.41 13.53 7.16
CA LEU A 72 -27.13 12.51 8.16
C LEU A 72 -26.72 11.21 7.44
N PHE A 73 -25.89 10.37 8.07
CA PHE A 73 -25.50 9.09 7.48
C PHE A 73 -25.35 7.96 8.51
N GLU A 74 -25.46 6.72 8.04
CA GLU A 74 -25.17 5.50 8.78
C GLU A 74 -24.25 4.61 7.94
N LEU A 75 -23.13 4.18 8.52
CA LEU A 75 -22.23 3.18 7.93
C LEU A 75 -22.56 1.80 8.47
N SER A 76 -22.79 0.84 7.58
CA SER A 76 -23.05 -0.57 7.91
C SER A 76 -22.14 -1.47 7.08
N SER A 77 -21.73 -2.62 7.62
CA SER A 77 -20.90 -3.57 6.87
C SER A 77 -20.96 -4.99 7.45
N LYS A 78 -20.34 -5.94 6.73
CA LYS A 78 -20.29 -7.38 7.05
C LYS A 78 -18.87 -7.90 7.34
N LYS A 79 -17.87 -7.02 7.42
CA LYS A 79 -16.43 -7.39 7.47
C LYS A 79 -15.52 -6.58 8.41
N PRO A 80 -15.58 -5.24 8.51
CA PRO A 80 -14.69 -4.45 9.35
C PRO A 80 -15.10 -4.51 10.83
N SER A 81 -14.17 -4.24 11.74
CA SER A 81 -14.50 -4.03 13.16
C SER A 81 -15.35 -2.77 13.35
N PRO A 82 -16.11 -2.66 14.46
CA PRO A 82 -16.86 -1.44 14.78
C PRO A 82 -15.98 -0.18 14.80
N GLU A 83 -14.76 -0.30 15.32
CA GLU A 83 -13.76 0.78 15.39
C GLU A 83 -13.41 1.35 14.01
N ARG A 84 -13.37 0.50 12.98
CA ARG A 84 -13.11 0.94 11.60
C ARG A 84 -14.31 1.65 10.99
N LEU A 85 -15.54 1.26 11.34
CA LEU A 85 -16.74 2.02 10.95
C LEU A 85 -16.80 3.37 11.68
N GLU A 86 -16.40 3.42 12.96
CA GLU A 86 -16.32 4.65 13.73
C GLU A 86 -15.26 5.61 13.17
N PHE A 87 -14.03 5.13 12.88
CA PHE A 87 -13.00 5.91 12.21
C PHE A 87 -13.47 6.46 10.85
N MET A 88 -14.12 5.62 10.04
CA MET A 88 -14.67 6.07 8.75
C MET A 88 -15.78 7.12 8.93
N ALA A 89 -16.59 7.05 9.99
CA ALA A 89 -17.56 8.10 10.29
C ALA A 89 -16.90 9.42 10.75
N GLN A 90 -15.83 9.35 11.54
CA GLN A 90 -15.05 10.52 11.97
C GLN A 90 -14.44 11.26 10.77
N GLU A 91 -13.83 10.53 9.83
CA GLU A 91 -13.26 11.10 8.60
C GLU A 91 -14.34 11.74 7.69
N LEU A 92 -15.50 11.10 7.51
CA LEU A 92 -16.62 11.68 6.76
C LEU A 92 -17.14 12.97 7.41
N HIS A 93 -17.23 13.03 8.75
CA HIS A 93 -17.55 14.27 9.46
C HIS A 93 -16.48 15.35 9.26
N ALA A 94 -15.19 15.00 9.31
CA ALA A 94 -14.09 15.94 9.06
C ALA A 94 -14.11 16.52 7.64
N LEU A 95 -14.45 15.72 6.63
CA LEU A 95 -14.66 16.17 5.25
C LEU A 95 -15.90 17.07 5.08
N ALA A 96 -16.92 16.91 5.92
CA ALA A 96 -18.18 17.64 5.80
C ALA A 96 -18.15 19.04 6.43
N GLU A 97 -17.39 19.24 7.50
CA GLU A 97 -17.34 20.51 8.24
C GLU A 97 -16.92 21.72 7.37
N PRO A 98 -15.89 21.66 6.50
CA PRO A 98 -15.56 22.76 5.58
C PRO A 98 -16.54 22.89 4.39
N LEU A 99 -17.46 21.94 4.20
CA LEU A 99 -18.43 21.89 3.09
C LEU A 99 -19.87 22.16 3.56
N ARG A 100 -20.08 22.69 4.77
CA ARG A 100 -21.42 23.03 5.27
C ARG A 100 -22.07 24.12 4.41
N GLY A 101 -23.20 23.78 3.79
CA GLY A 101 -23.91 24.62 2.81
C GLY A 101 -23.58 24.31 1.35
N SER A 102 -22.58 23.46 1.09
CA SER A 102 -22.13 23.07 -0.25
C SER A 102 -22.58 21.65 -0.63
N PRO A 103 -22.35 21.23 -1.89
CA PRO A 103 -22.27 19.82 -2.26
C PRO A 103 -21.24 19.06 -1.40
N VAL A 104 -21.54 17.83 -1.02
CA VAL A 104 -20.70 17.00 -0.12
C VAL A 104 -20.77 15.50 -0.41
N LEU A 105 -21.84 15.05 -1.06
CA LEU A 105 -22.11 13.63 -1.31
C LEU A 105 -21.04 13.02 -2.22
N PHE A 106 -20.52 13.77 -3.20
CA PHE A 106 -19.42 13.31 -4.05
C PHE A 106 -18.14 13.11 -3.25
N SER A 107 -17.75 14.07 -2.41
CA SER A 107 -16.54 13.98 -1.57
C SER A 107 -16.59 12.76 -0.64
N TRP A 108 -17.75 12.50 -0.02
CA TRP A 108 -17.95 11.32 0.82
C TRP A 108 -17.88 10.01 0.04
N LEU A 109 -18.63 9.91 -1.06
CA LEU A 109 -18.71 8.67 -1.84
C LEU A 109 -17.39 8.35 -2.55
N GLU A 110 -16.63 9.37 -2.98
CA GLU A 110 -15.30 9.19 -3.55
C GLU A 110 -14.28 8.75 -2.49
N TRP A 111 -14.22 9.39 -1.31
CA TRP A 111 -13.31 8.98 -0.23
C TRP A 111 -13.57 7.54 0.26
N LEU A 112 -14.84 7.12 0.32
CA LEU A 112 -15.23 5.74 0.59
C LEU A 112 -14.78 4.75 -0.50
N ARG A 113 -14.61 5.21 -1.74
CA ARG A 113 -14.15 4.42 -2.89
C ARG A 113 -12.62 4.31 -2.96
N THR A 114 -11.91 5.39 -2.64
CA THR A 114 -10.46 5.53 -2.84
C THR A 114 -9.64 5.26 -1.58
N ASP A 115 -9.95 5.96 -0.48
CA ASP A 115 -9.02 6.12 0.64
C ASP A 115 -9.41 5.29 1.86
N ALA A 116 -10.71 5.07 2.10
CA ALA A 116 -11.23 4.26 3.22
C ALA A 116 -10.71 2.82 3.28
N VAL A 117 -10.19 2.28 2.17
CA VAL A 117 -9.50 0.98 2.13
C VAL A 117 -8.15 1.05 2.84
N THR A 118 -7.45 2.19 2.74
CA THR A 118 -6.06 2.42 3.16
C THR A 118 -5.88 3.30 4.41
N ALA A 119 -6.88 4.12 4.77
CA ALA A 119 -6.76 5.13 5.83
C ALA A 119 -6.71 4.53 7.25
N PHE A 120 -7.15 3.28 7.45
CA PHE A 120 -7.13 2.63 8.76
C PHE A 120 -5.73 2.08 9.09
N PRO A 121 -5.09 2.51 10.20
CA PRO A 121 -3.71 2.11 10.50
C PRO A 121 -3.61 0.62 10.85
N PRO A 122 -2.62 -0.13 10.30
CA PRO A 122 -2.48 -1.57 10.56
C PRO A 122 -2.29 -1.95 12.04
N THR A 123 -1.76 -1.04 12.85
CA THR A 123 -1.34 -1.25 14.24
C THR A 123 -2.47 -1.51 15.24
N ALA A 124 -3.74 -1.34 14.86
CA ALA A 124 -4.87 -1.56 15.76
C ALA A 124 -5.26 -3.05 15.91
N LEU A 125 -4.87 -3.93 14.98
CA LEU A 125 -5.30 -5.34 14.95
C LEU A 125 -4.41 -6.27 15.80
N VAL A 126 -4.32 -5.98 17.10
CA VAL A 126 -3.82 -6.93 18.12
C VAL A 126 -4.85 -7.08 19.22
N SER A 127 -5.90 -7.87 18.96
CA SER A 127 -6.79 -8.40 20.00
C SER A 127 -7.37 -9.74 19.59
N SER A 128 -7.33 -10.66 20.55
CA SER A 128 -7.66 -12.08 20.43
C SER A 128 -9.06 -12.38 19.89
N GLU A 129 -9.14 -13.06 18.74
CA GLU A 129 -10.13 -14.14 18.54
C GLU A 129 -9.55 -15.20 17.59
N ALA A 130 -9.43 -16.44 18.05
CA ALA A 130 -8.76 -17.52 17.32
C ALA A 130 -9.79 -18.48 16.67
N PRO A 131 -9.85 -18.59 15.34
CA PRO A 131 -10.67 -19.60 14.67
C PRO A 131 -9.92 -20.93 14.62
N SER A 132 -10.39 -21.94 15.37
CA SER A 132 -9.85 -23.30 15.30
C SER A 132 -10.20 -23.94 13.95
N GLN A 133 -9.22 -24.09 13.06
CA GLN A 133 -9.33 -24.92 11.85
C GLN A 133 -8.09 -25.79 11.67
N GLU A 134 -8.32 -27.10 11.59
CA GLU A 134 -7.28 -28.09 11.29
C GLU A 134 -6.79 -27.92 9.84
N VAL A 135 -5.58 -27.38 9.68
CA VAL A 135 -4.84 -27.48 8.42
C VAL A 135 -3.96 -28.72 8.50
N ALA A 136 -4.29 -29.74 7.70
CA ALA A 136 -3.52 -30.98 7.68
C ALA A 136 -2.10 -30.72 7.14
N LEU A 137 -1.10 -30.97 7.98
CA LEU A 137 0.30 -30.98 7.56
C LEU A 137 0.53 -32.16 6.59
N LEU A 138 0.88 -31.83 5.35
CA LEU A 138 1.50 -32.75 4.43
C LEU A 138 3.01 -32.63 4.61
N GLU A 139 3.58 -33.50 5.44
CA GLU A 139 5.02 -33.69 5.54
C GLU A 139 5.55 -34.14 4.17
N LEU A 140 6.56 -33.43 3.67
CA LEU A 140 7.14 -33.67 2.35
C LEU A 140 8.65 -33.80 2.54
N GLU A 141 9.09 -35.05 2.71
CA GLU A 141 10.48 -35.41 2.98
C GLU A 141 11.39 -34.93 1.83
N THR A 142 12.32 -34.02 2.13
CA THR A 142 13.40 -33.62 1.22
C THR A 142 14.71 -34.25 1.69
N GLU A 143 15.19 -35.27 0.97
CA GLU A 143 16.44 -35.96 1.30
C GLU A 143 17.68 -35.04 1.23
N ASP A 144 18.68 -35.35 2.05
CA ASP A 144 19.93 -34.59 2.20
C ASP A 144 20.77 -34.56 0.91
N PHE A 145 21.08 -33.36 0.39
CA PHE A 145 22.07 -33.22 -0.69
C PHE A 145 22.75 -31.84 -0.82
N PHE A 146 23.51 -31.39 0.18
CA PHE A 146 24.58 -30.38 -0.02
C PHE A 146 25.67 -30.43 1.08
N ASP A 147 26.78 -31.10 0.75
CA ASP A 147 28.09 -30.84 1.38
C ASP A 147 28.89 -29.79 0.56
N ASP A 148 29.96 -29.25 1.16
CA ASP A 148 30.95 -28.34 0.55
C ASP A 148 30.46 -26.96 0.03
N ILE A 149 30.02 -26.10 0.96
CA ILE A 149 30.12 -24.63 0.81
C ILE A 149 30.92 -24.06 2.00
N PRO A 150 31.94 -23.20 1.80
CA PRO A 150 32.78 -22.70 2.88
C PRO A 150 32.03 -21.77 3.84
N SER A 151 32.34 -21.89 5.13
CA SER A 151 31.64 -21.21 6.22
C SER A 151 31.85 -19.69 6.24
N ALA A 152 30.92 -18.95 5.63
CA ALA A 152 30.47 -17.66 6.15
C ALA A 152 29.29 -17.90 7.09
N ASP A 153 29.16 -17.12 8.15
CA ASP A 153 28.09 -17.28 9.15
C ASP A 153 26.71 -16.97 8.53
N PRO A 154 25.79 -17.95 8.42
CA PRO A 154 24.46 -17.72 7.82
C PRO A 154 23.64 -16.69 8.60
N ASP A 155 23.83 -16.65 9.92
CA ASP A 155 23.03 -15.83 10.83
C ASP A 155 23.41 -14.35 10.78
N GLU A 156 24.65 -14.01 10.44
CA GLU A 156 25.09 -12.62 10.27
C GLU A 156 24.48 -11.97 9.01
N ILE A 157 24.24 -12.75 7.95
CA ILE A 157 23.60 -12.30 6.71
C ILE A 157 22.07 -12.19 6.86
N LEU A 158 21.45 -13.02 7.71
CA LEU A 158 20.00 -13.06 7.89
C LEU A 158 19.40 -11.87 8.65
N ARG A 159 20.14 -11.29 9.61
CA ARG A 159 19.59 -10.40 10.66
C ARG A 159 19.32 -8.94 10.25
N SER A 160 19.54 -8.53 8.99
CA SER A 160 19.33 -7.13 8.57
C SER A 160 18.77 -6.90 7.16
N ALA A 161 18.15 -7.91 6.55
CA ALA A 161 17.56 -7.79 5.21
C ALA A 161 16.46 -6.70 5.16
N LYS A 162 16.59 -5.77 4.21
CA LYS A 162 15.57 -4.75 3.91
C LYS A 162 14.96 -4.98 2.54
N CYS A 163 13.75 -4.50 2.33
CA CYS A 163 13.11 -4.49 1.03
C CYS A 163 13.89 -3.57 0.08
N GLU A 164 14.49 -4.12 -0.97
CA GLU A 164 15.29 -3.38 -1.97
C GLU A 164 14.44 -2.40 -2.84
N SER A 165 13.14 -2.28 -2.54
CA SER A 165 12.21 -1.38 -3.23
C SER A 165 11.55 -0.33 -2.33
N CYS A 166 11.47 -0.55 -1.01
CA CYS A 166 10.84 0.40 -0.07
C CYS A 166 11.58 0.57 1.28
N ALA A 167 12.77 -0.03 1.44
CA ALA A 167 13.65 0.02 2.61
C ALA A 167 13.06 -0.46 3.96
N ILE A 168 11.81 -0.93 3.99
CA ILE A 168 11.19 -1.59 5.15
C ILE A 168 12.00 -2.85 5.53
N GLN A 169 12.21 -3.06 6.84
CA GLN A 169 12.87 -4.24 7.39
C GLN A 169 12.03 -5.50 7.07
N LEU A 170 12.69 -6.56 6.59
CA LEU A 170 12.01 -7.83 6.29
C LEU A 170 12.16 -8.80 7.45
N ASP A 171 11.08 -9.49 7.79
CA ASP A 171 11.18 -10.74 8.54
C ASP A 171 11.70 -11.88 7.64
N SER A 172 12.07 -13.01 8.24
CA SER A 172 12.66 -14.16 7.53
C SER A 172 11.64 -14.99 6.73
N VAL A 173 10.34 -14.84 7.01
CA VAL A 173 9.26 -15.74 6.57
C VAL A 173 8.46 -15.16 5.40
N SER A 174 8.25 -13.84 5.36
CA SER A 174 7.45 -13.13 4.36
C SER A 174 8.26 -12.54 3.19
N ARG A 175 9.60 -12.63 3.23
CA ARG A 175 10.46 -12.04 2.20
C ARG A 175 10.40 -12.78 0.86
N VAL A 176 10.21 -12.02 -0.21
CA VAL A 176 10.26 -12.52 -1.60
C VAL A 176 11.68 -12.36 -2.14
N HIS A 177 12.41 -13.45 -2.26
CA HIS A 177 13.80 -13.49 -2.72
C HIS A 177 13.89 -13.89 -4.19
N LEU A 178 14.58 -13.11 -5.02
CA LEU A 178 14.69 -13.37 -6.46
C LEU A 178 15.98 -14.16 -6.78
N GLN A 179 15.83 -15.43 -7.16
CA GLN A 179 16.95 -16.36 -7.34
C GLN A 179 17.94 -15.88 -8.41
N ALA A 180 17.44 -15.20 -9.45
CA ALA A 180 18.25 -14.67 -10.53
C ALA A 180 19.19 -13.51 -10.14
N CYS A 181 19.05 -12.91 -8.95
CA CYS A 181 19.84 -11.73 -8.57
C CYS A 181 20.06 -11.46 -7.06
N GLY A 182 19.50 -12.26 -6.15
CA GLY A 182 19.68 -12.13 -4.69
C GLY A 182 18.89 -11.00 -4.01
N HIS A 183 18.35 -10.04 -4.76
CA HIS A 183 17.54 -8.96 -4.21
C HIS A 183 16.26 -9.50 -3.54
N SER A 184 15.87 -8.87 -2.42
CA SER A 184 14.76 -9.32 -1.57
C SER A 184 13.72 -8.21 -1.36
N PHE A 185 12.44 -8.58 -1.34
CA PHE A 185 11.30 -7.66 -1.32
C PHE A 185 10.25 -8.06 -0.29
N CYS A 186 9.47 -7.10 0.20
CA CYS A 186 8.28 -7.42 1.01
C CYS A 186 7.12 -7.90 0.11
N PRO A 187 6.13 -8.64 0.66
CA PRO A 187 4.99 -9.14 -0.12
C PRO A 187 4.27 -8.06 -0.92
N GLN A 188 4.09 -6.87 -0.33
CA GLN A 188 3.40 -5.75 -0.98
C GLN A 188 4.15 -5.25 -2.23
N CYS A 189 5.48 -5.08 -2.16
CA CYS A 189 6.27 -4.70 -3.33
C CYS A 189 6.28 -5.80 -4.39
N ALA A 190 6.37 -7.08 -3.99
CA ALA A 190 6.31 -8.20 -4.92
C ALA A 190 4.95 -8.28 -5.65
N ALA A 191 3.84 -8.19 -4.92
CA ALA A 191 2.48 -8.15 -5.46
C ALA A 191 2.25 -6.95 -6.41
N THR A 192 2.76 -5.77 -6.04
CA THR A 192 2.71 -4.56 -6.88
C THR A 192 3.40 -4.78 -8.23
N CYS A 193 4.61 -5.36 -8.22
CA CYS A 193 5.31 -5.75 -9.43
C CYS A 193 4.50 -6.81 -10.22
N SER A 194 4.02 -7.84 -9.52
CA SER A 194 3.27 -8.95 -10.11
C SER A 194 2.04 -8.48 -10.89
N GLN A 195 1.18 -7.70 -10.25
CA GLN A 195 -0.02 -7.11 -10.87
C GLN A 195 0.33 -6.21 -12.05
N LEU A 196 1.36 -5.37 -11.93
CA LEU A 196 1.83 -4.49 -13.01
C LEU A 196 2.29 -5.30 -14.24
N PHE A 197 3.18 -6.27 -14.05
CA PHE A 197 3.74 -7.07 -15.14
C PHE A 197 2.68 -7.98 -15.79
N ALA A 198 1.82 -8.61 -14.99
CA ALA A 198 0.72 -9.44 -15.48
C ALA A 198 -0.28 -8.61 -16.32
N ALA A 199 -0.68 -7.42 -15.85
CA ALA A 199 -1.59 -6.54 -16.60
C ALA A 199 -0.97 -6.04 -17.92
N ASN A 200 0.34 -5.74 -17.91
CA ASN A 200 1.10 -5.33 -19.09
C ASN A 200 1.45 -6.51 -20.04
N GLN A 201 1.15 -7.76 -19.65
CA GLN A 201 1.50 -8.99 -20.39
C GLN A 201 3.02 -9.12 -20.67
N GLN A 202 3.85 -8.65 -19.74
CA GLN A 202 5.31 -8.69 -19.84
C GLN A 202 5.89 -9.64 -18.78
N THR A 203 7.00 -10.30 -19.10
CA THR A 203 7.77 -11.08 -18.12
C THR A 203 8.29 -10.15 -17.01
N PRO A 204 8.08 -10.45 -15.72
CA PRO A 204 8.61 -9.61 -14.66
C PRO A 204 10.13 -9.57 -14.66
N HIS A 205 10.65 -8.45 -14.19
CA HIS A 205 12.07 -8.28 -13.87
C HIS A 205 12.24 -7.65 -12.49
N CYS A 206 13.41 -7.82 -11.90
CA CYS A 206 13.77 -7.22 -10.62
C CYS A 206 13.54 -5.69 -10.67
N PRO A 207 12.74 -5.13 -9.74
CA PRO A 207 12.36 -3.70 -9.76
C PRO A 207 13.51 -2.75 -9.39
N VAL A 208 14.67 -3.26 -8.95
CA VAL A 208 15.89 -2.48 -8.74
C VAL A 208 16.41 -2.01 -10.12
N ALA A 209 16.42 -0.70 -10.34
CA ALA A 209 16.60 -0.08 -11.66
C ALA A 209 17.89 -0.49 -12.40
N SER A 210 18.96 -0.80 -11.65
CA SER A 210 20.27 -1.27 -12.13
C SER A 210 20.35 -2.77 -12.39
N CYS A 211 19.42 -3.57 -11.86
CA CYS A 211 19.48 -5.03 -11.90
C CYS A 211 18.76 -5.59 -13.14
N ARG A 212 17.45 -5.33 -13.28
CA ARG A 212 16.60 -5.80 -14.39
C ARG A 212 16.65 -7.31 -14.73
N ALA A 213 17.19 -8.14 -13.84
CA ALA A 213 17.21 -9.60 -14.02
C ALA A 213 15.78 -10.16 -14.10
N THR A 214 15.52 -11.12 -14.99
CA THR A 214 14.21 -11.77 -15.15
C THR A 214 13.78 -12.43 -13.84
N ALA A 215 12.54 -12.19 -13.42
CA ALA A 215 12.04 -12.51 -12.09
C ALA A 215 10.66 -13.21 -12.12
N PRO A 216 10.53 -14.38 -12.77
CA PRO A 216 9.25 -15.10 -12.90
C PRO A 216 8.59 -15.43 -11.54
N GLU A 217 9.37 -15.53 -10.47
CA GLU A 217 8.91 -15.77 -9.10
C GLU A 217 7.88 -14.72 -8.65
N LEU A 218 7.99 -13.48 -9.13
CA LEU A 218 7.06 -12.40 -8.81
C LEU A 218 5.62 -12.74 -9.23
N LEU A 219 5.40 -13.52 -10.29
CA LEU A 219 4.04 -13.90 -10.75
C LEU A 219 3.24 -14.71 -9.72
N GLN A 220 3.91 -15.30 -8.72
CA GLN A 220 3.25 -16.10 -7.68
C GLN A 220 2.52 -15.24 -6.64
N TRP A 221 2.83 -13.93 -6.56
CA TRP A 221 2.39 -13.03 -5.49
C TRP A 221 1.17 -12.15 -5.83
N ASN A 222 0.29 -12.61 -6.73
CA ASN A 222 -0.90 -11.87 -7.18
C ASN A 222 -2.21 -12.61 -6.83
N GLU A 223 -2.39 -12.96 -5.56
CA GLU A 223 -3.59 -13.67 -5.09
C GLU A 223 -4.85 -12.78 -5.12
N THR A 224 -4.71 -11.48 -4.82
CA THR A 224 -5.77 -10.48 -4.96
C THR A 224 -5.21 -9.18 -5.55
N PRO A 225 -5.67 -8.76 -6.75
CA PRO A 225 -5.27 -7.48 -7.33
C PRO A 225 -5.77 -6.29 -6.50
N GLU A 226 -4.88 -5.35 -6.17
CA GLU A 226 -5.20 -4.09 -5.53
C GLU A 226 -5.84 -3.08 -6.51
N LEU A 227 -6.48 -2.04 -5.98
CA LEU A 227 -6.93 -0.90 -6.78
C LEU A 227 -5.72 -0.17 -7.40
N TRP A 228 -5.81 0.16 -8.69
CA TRP A 228 -4.70 0.80 -9.42
C TRP A 228 -4.22 2.13 -8.83
N ALA A 229 -5.05 2.86 -8.08
CA ALA A 229 -4.62 4.05 -7.35
C ALA A 229 -3.57 3.71 -6.27
N ILE A 230 -3.78 2.62 -5.51
CA ILE A 230 -2.85 2.13 -4.48
C ILE A 230 -1.55 1.66 -5.13
N VAL A 231 -1.67 0.83 -6.17
CA VAL A 231 -0.54 0.31 -6.96
C VAL A 231 0.31 1.45 -7.53
N SER A 232 -0.33 2.46 -8.12
CA SER A 232 0.36 3.62 -8.73
C SER A 232 1.07 4.50 -7.69
N LYS A 233 0.39 4.78 -6.57
CA LYS A 233 0.96 5.51 -5.42
C LYS A 233 2.18 4.76 -4.85
N ARG A 234 2.13 3.43 -4.79
CA ARG A 234 3.27 2.60 -4.35
C ARG A 234 4.41 2.60 -5.38
N ILE A 235 4.14 2.40 -6.68
CA ILE A 235 5.19 2.41 -7.72
C ILE A 235 5.94 3.74 -7.78
N LEU A 236 5.26 4.88 -7.58
CA LEU A 236 5.90 6.21 -7.50
C LEU A 236 6.87 6.39 -6.30
N SER A 237 6.89 5.45 -5.35
CA SER A 237 7.86 5.38 -4.26
C SER A 237 8.93 4.27 -4.43
N MET A 238 8.89 3.52 -5.54
CA MET A 238 9.74 2.37 -5.81
C MET A 238 10.75 2.68 -6.95
N PRO A 239 11.97 2.10 -6.94
CA PRO A 239 12.91 2.21 -8.07
C PRO A 239 12.36 1.71 -9.42
N LEU A 240 11.27 0.94 -9.40
CA LEU A 240 10.52 0.50 -10.59
C LEU A 240 9.96 1.67 -11.43
N GLN A 241 9.84 2.88 -10.86
CA GLN A 241 9.35 4.06 -11.57
C GLN A 241 10.16 4.37 -12.86
N ASP A 242 11.45 4.07 -12.87
CA ASP A 242 12.34 4.26 -14.03
C ASP A 242 12.01 3.34 -15.23
N SER A 243 11.19 2.32 -15.01
CA SER A 243 10.75 1.33 -16.02
C SER A 243 9.25 1.43 -16.33
N ILE A 244 8.56 2.50 -15.91
CA ILE A 244 7.15 2.74 -16.26
C ILE A 244 6.91 4.12 -16.88
N VAL A 245 5.72 4.28 -17.44
CA VAL A 245 5.11 5.54 -17.87
C VAL A 245 3.60 5.45 -17.67
N PHE A 246 2.96 6.49 -17.16
CA PHE A 246 1.49 6.51 -17.06
C PHE A 246 0.84 6.77 -18.43
N CYS A 247 -0.28 6.09 -18.70
CA CYS A 247 -0.98 6.24 -19.97
C CYS A 247 -1.75 7.57 -20.02
N PRO A 248 -1.41 8.50 -20.96
CA PRO A 248 -2.03 9.82 -21.01
C PRO A 248 -3.56 9.73 -21.09
N ARG A 249 -4.09 8.96 -22.05
CA ARG A 249 -5.53 8.79 -22.27
C ARG A 249 -6.32 8.22 -21.07
N CYS A 250 -5.64 7.68 -20.06
CA CYS A 250 -6.25 7.24 -18.81
C CYS A 250 -6.11 8.29 -17.71
N GLU A 251 -4.96 8.95 -17.59
CA GLU A 251 -4.76 10.10 -16.69
C GLU A 251 -5.72 11.24 -17.06
N ASP A 252 -5.91 11.47 -18.36
CA ASP A 252 -6.92 12.34 -19.01
C ASP A 252 -8.38 12.00 -18.62
N ARG A 253 -8.60 10.89 -17.91
CA ARG A 253 -9.87 10.37 -17.39
C ARG A 253 -9.85 10.13 -15.87
N GLY A 254 -8.88 10.69 -15.16
CA GLY A 254 -8.71 10.49 -13.71
C GLY A 254 -8.22 9.10 -13.31
N MET A 255 -7.60 8.33 -14.23
CA MET A 255 -7.13 6.97 -13.98
C MET A 255 -5.62 6.81 -14.20
N ASP A 256 -4.88 6.72 -13.11
CA ASP A 256 -3.46 6.39 -13.09
C ASP A 256 -3.23 4.93 -13.52
N MET A 257 -2.99 4.72 -14.83
CA MET A 257 -2.69 3.42 -15.43
C MET A 257 -1.19 3.30 -15.76
N PRO A 258 -0.38 2.62 -14.93
CA PRO A 258 1.06 2.47 -15.14
C PRO A 258 1.37 1.42 -16.21
N ILE A 259 2.09 1.83 -17.26
CA ILE A 259 2.49 0.98 -18.39
C ILE A 259 4.00 0.72 -18.33
N VAL A 260 4.42 -0.54 -18.43
CA VAL A 260 5.84 -0.91 -18.38
C VAL A 260 6.51 -0.55 -19.70
N THR A 261 7.62 0.18 -19.63
CA THR A 261 8.40 0.58 -20.81
C THR A 261 9.20 -0.61 -21.36
N PRO A 262 9.17 -0.89 -22.68
CA PRO A 262 9.98 -1.95 -23.29
C PRO A 262 11.49 -1.80 -23.02
N VAL A 263 12.16 -2.94 -22.85
CA VAL A 263 13.62 -3.01 -22.65
C VAL A 263 14.38 -2.90 -24.00
N ASP A 264 13.71 -3.17 -25.11
CA ASP A 264 14.29 -3.26 -26.47
C ASP A 264 14.61 -1.90 -27.13
N ALA A 265 14.73 -0.83 -26.32
CA ALA A 265 14.85 0.57 -26.72
C ALA A 265 13.71 1.10 -27.62
N SER A 266 12.64 0.33 -27.86
CA SER A 266 11.47 0.86 -28.54
C SER A 266 10.70 1.78 -27.58
N SER A 267 10.55 3.05 -27.96
CA SER A 267 9.81 4.04 -27.15
C SER A 267 8.29 3.84 -27.21
N ARG A 268 7.81 2.62 -27.45
CA ARG A 268 6.41 2.32 -27.80
C ARG A 268 5.70 1.62 -26.65
N CYS A 269 4.67 2.26 -26.10
CA CYS A 269 3.82 1.70 -25.05
C CYS A 269 2.39 1.49 -25.58
N GLN A 270 1.74 0.41 -25.15
CA GLN A 270 0.33 0.14 -25.39
C GLN A 270 -0.38 -0.05 -24.05
N CYS A 271 -1.43 0.73 -23.80
CA CYS A 271 -2.17 0.63 -22.55
C CYS A 271 -3.07 -0.61 -22.52
N PHE A 272 -2.87 -1.52 -21.56
CA PHE A 272 -3.72 -2.69 -21.39
C PHE A 272 -5.20 -2.33 -21.16
N GLN A 273 -5.48 -1.22 -20.47
CA GLN A 273 -6.84 -0.79 -20.12
C GLN A 273 -7.59 -0.13 -21.29
N CYS A 274 -6.97 0.82 -22.01
CA CYS A 274 -7.65 1.62 -23.04
C CYS A 274 -7.15 1.37 -24.48
N GLN A 275 -6.20 0.45 -24.66
CA GLN A 275 -5.58 0.04 -25.92
C GLN A 275 -4.92 1.17 -26.72
N HIS A 276 -4.70 2.34 -26.11
CA HIS A 276 -4.00 3.47 -26.72
C HIS A 276 -2.50 3.17 -26.86
N GLN A 277 -1.96 3.43 -28.06
CA GLN A 277 -0.54 3.30 -28.37
C GLN A 277 0.14 4.68 -28.39
N PHE A 278 1.15 4.85 -27.53
CA PHE A 278 1.79 6.14 -27.25
C PHE A 278 3.30 6.00 -27.02
N CYS A 279 4.00 7.12 -27.04
CA CYS A 279 5.44 7.18 -26.81
C CYS A 279 5.78 7.22 -25.32
N SER A 280 6.67 6.34 -24.85
CA SER A 280 7.09 6.23 -23.45
C SER A 280 7.84 7.45 -22.89
N ILE A 281 8.39 8.25 -23.80
CA ILE A 281 9.16 9.46 -23.49
C ILE A 281 8.25 10.70 -23.50
N CYS A 282 7.50 10.92 -24.60
CA CYS A 282 6.76 12.16 -24.82
C CYS A 282 5.23 12.07 -24.69
N ARG A 283 4.67 10.93 -24.24
CA ARG A 283 3.21 10.71 -24.03
C ARG A 283 2.31 11.23 -25.18
N SER A 284 2.85 11.20 -26.38
CA SER A 284 2.16 11.53 -27.63
C SER A 284 1.81 10.22 -28.37
N PRO A 285 0.83 10.21 -29.30
CA PRO A 285 0.54 9.03 -30.10
C PRO A 285 1.79 8.45 -30.77
N MET A 286 1.83 7.12 -30.96
CA MET A 286 3.00 6.42 -31.51
C MET A 286 3.49 7.05 -32.81
N HIS A 287 4.78 7.43 -32.85
CA HIS A 287 5.41 8.14 -33.97
C HIS A 287 6.75 7.50 -34.38
N SER A 288 7.30 7.97 -35.50
CA SER A 288 8.70 7.80 -35.89
C SER A 288 9.50 9.09 -35.64
N GLY A 289 10.82 9.03 -35.77
CA GLY A 289 11.71 10.17 -35.48
C GLY A 289 11.90 10.42 -33.97
N SER A 290 12.64 11.49 -33.64
CA SER A 290 12.93 11.87 -32.26
C SER A 290 11.71 12.49 -31.57
N CYS A 291 11.67 12.40 -30.25
CA CYS A 291 10.71 13.18 -29.46
C CYS A 291 10.95 14.69 -29.63
N PHE A 292 12.20 15.10 -29.83
CA PHE A 292 12.62 16.50 -29.92
C PHE A 292 12.24 17.19 -31.25
N ASP A 293 11.95 16.45 -32.33
CA ASP A 293 11.65 17.01 -33.66
C ASP A 293 10.26 17.67 -33.76
N SER A 294 9.50 17.80 -32.66
CA SER A 294 8.14 18.34 -32.67
C SER A 294 7.83 19.13 -31.40
N PRO A 295 7.40 20.41 -31.52
CA PRO A 295 7.05 21.26 -30.37
C PRO A 295 6.08 20.63 -29.38
N HIS A 296 4.99 20.03 -29.87
CA HIS A 296 3.97 19.37 -29.04
C HIS A 296 4.53 18.16 -28.27
N ARG A 297 5.43 17.38 -28.88
CA ARG A 297 6.07 16.24 -28.22
C ARG A 297 6.96 16.70 -27.06
N VAL A 298 7.78 17.73 -27.27
CA VAL A 298 8.62 18.31 -26.22
C VAL A 298 7.78 18.88 -25.08
N LYS A 299 6.72 19.64 -25.38
CA LYS A 299 5.79 20.16 -24.36
C LYS A 299 5.11 19.04 -23.55
N ARG A 300 4.74 17.93 -24.18
CA ARG A 300 4.16 16.75 -23.49
C ARG A 300 5.18 15.95 -22.67
N MET A 301 6.49 16.08 -22.90
CA MET A 301 7.54 15.48 -22.05
C MET A 301 7.56 16.11 -20.65
N ALA A 302 7.31 17.42 -20.51
CA ALA A 302 7.21 18.07 -19.21
C ALA A 302 6.02 17.56 -18.36
N LYS A 303 4.94 17.10 -19.02
CA LYS A 303 3.78 16.45 -18.37
C LYS A 303 4.01 14.95 -18.08
N ARG A 304 5.22 14.39 -18.25
CA ARG A 304 5.44 12.94 -18.06
C ARG A 304 5.40 12.55 -16.58
N ARG A 305 4.61 11.52 -16.26
CA ARG A 305 4.70 10.75 -15.02
C ARG A 305 5.16 9.32 -15.29
N PRO A 306 6.08 8.75 -14.49
CA PRO A 306 7.03 9.49 -13.64
C PRO A 306 7.84 10.52 -14.47
N PRO A 307 8.52 11.50 -13.85
CA PRO A 307 9.36 12.43 -14.58
C PRO A 307 10.37 11.74 -15.50
N LEU A 308 10.92 12.47 -16.47
CA LEU A 308 12.08 11.97 -17.22
C LEU A 308 13.32 11.94 -16.33
N THR A 309 14.31 11.12 -16.70
CA THR A 309 15.65 11.18 -16.09
C THR A 309 16.21 12.61 -16.21
N ALA A 310 17.00 13.06 -15.23
CA ALA A 310 17.44 14.46 -15.15
C ALA A 310 18.05 15.00 -16.46
N GLU A 311 18.92 14.22 -17.11
CA GLU A 311 19.53 14.56 -18.40
C GLU A 311 18.49 14.72 -19.54
N MET A 312 17.44 13.90 -19.57
CA MET A 312 16.37 14.00 -20.56
C MET A 312 15.38 15.12 -20.23
N ALA A 313 15.13 15.39 -18.96
CA ALA A 313 14.29 16.48 -18.49
C ALA A 313 14.95 17.85 -18.78
N GLU A 314 16.25 17.98 -18.52
CA GLU A 314 17.05 19.18 -18.83
C GLU A 314 17.04 19.49 -20.33
N LYS A 315 17.33 18.49 -21.17
CA LYS A 315 17.25 18.64 -22.64
C LYS A 315 15.85 18.99 -23.12
N ALA A 316 14.80 18.44 -22.48
CA ALA A 316 13.41 18.77 -22.80
C ALA A 316 13.05 20.20 -22.42
N ALA A 317 13.49 20.66 -21.24
CA ALA A 317 13.29 22.04 -20.78
C ALA A 317 14.05 23.05 -21.67
N ALA A 318 15.30 22.76 -22.04
CA ALA A 318 16.08 23.58 -22.95
C ALA A 318 15.40 23.71 -24.32
N ARG A 319 15.02 22.58 -24.96
CA ARG A 319 14.32 22.65 -26.24
C ARG A 319 12.91 23.27 -26.11
N ALA A 320 12.23 23.12 -24.97
CA ALA A 320 10.95 23.79 -24.72
C ALA A 320 11.09 25.31 -24.65
N ALA A 321 12.18 25.83 -24.07
CA ALA A 321 12.49 27.26 -24.06
C ALA A 321 12.79 27.78 -25.47
N GLU A 322 13.60 27.06 -26.26
CA GLU A 322 13.84 27.38 -27.68
C GLU A 322 12.52 27.41 -28.48
N ILE A 323 11.64 26.41 -28.29
CA ILE A 323 10.30 26.35 -28.89
C ILE A 323 9.45 27.56 -28.47
N GLN A 324 9.55 28.00 -27.20
CA GLN A 324 8.78 29.14 -26.71
C GLN A 324 9.28 30.46 -27.29
N GLU A 325 10.59 30.61 -27.53
CA GLU A 325 11.14 31.76 -28.26
C GLU A 325 10.78 31.73 -29.76
N GLU A 326 10.85 30.56 -30.39
CA GLU A 326 10.39 30.32 -31.77
C GLU A 326 8.90 30.69 -31.93
N GLU A 327 8.04 30.24 -31.01
CA GLU A 327 6.61 30.56 -31.00
C GLU A 327 6.36 32.05 -30.72
N LEU A 328 6.95 32.65 -29.68
CA LEU A 328 6.77 34.07 -29.37
C LEU A 328 7.18 34.99 -30.53
N LYS A 329 8.25 34.62 -31.25
CA LYS A 329 8.70 35.35 -32.42
C LYS A 329 7.73 35.17 -33.60
N TRP A 330 7.32 33.95 -33.89
CA TRP A 330 6.33 33.65 -34.94
C TRP A 330 4.98 34.34 -34.67
N GLU A 331 4.58 34.43 -33.39
CA GLU A 331 3.40 35.17 -32.93
C GLU A 331 3.57 36.69 -33.11
N GLN A 332 4.75 37.25 -32.90
CA GLN A 332 5.05 38.66 -33.21
C GLN A 332 5.01 38.96 -34.71
N ASP A 333 5.61 38.09 -35.54
CA ASP A 333 5.55 38.18 -37.00
C ASP A 333 4.08 38.09 -37.48
N ILE A 334 3.28 37.18 -36.90
CA ILE A 334 1.85 37.04 -37.13
C ILE A 334 1.07 38.31 -36.75
N LEU A 335 1.32 38.87 -35.56
CA LEU A 335 0.70 40.11 -35.11
C LEU A 335 1.07 41.30 -36.00
N GLY A 336 2.24 41.28 -36.64
CA GLY A 336 2.65 42.23 -37.66
C GLY A 336 1.77 42.16 -38.92
N GLU A 337 1.59 40.97 -39.49
CA GLU A 337 0.74 40.79 -40.69
C GLU A 337 -0.75 41.00 -40.36
N LEU A 338 -1.27 40.49 -39.22
CA LEU A 338 -2.67 40.64 -38.80
C LEU A 338 -3.12 42.10 -38.66
N ARG A 339 -2.22 43.02 -38.29
CA ARG A 339 -2.49 44.46 -38.24
C ARG A 339 -2.77 45.08 -39.62
N THR A 340 -2.54 44.35 -40.71
CA THR A 340 -2.79 44.81 -42.08
C THR A 340 -4.06 44.21 -42.70
N ALA A 341 -4.73 43.26 -42.03
CA ALA A 341 -6.02 42.71 -42.46
C ALA A 341 -7.11 43.80 -42.45
N ALA A 342 -7.79 44.01 -43.58
CA ALA A 342 -8.80 45.06 -43.74
C ALA A 342 -10.20 44.61 -43.30
N GLY A 343 -10.45 43.30 -43.20
CA GLY A 343 -11.71 42.75 -42.72
C GLY A 343 -11.65 41.29 -42.26
N PHE A 344 -12.82 40.77 -41.87
CA PHE A 344 -12.96 39.41 -41.35
C PHE A 344 -12.66 38.31 -42.38
N ALA A 345 -12.88 38.57 -43.68
CA ALA A 345 -12.53 37.62 -44.74
C ALA A 345 -11.01 37.41 -44.79
N ASP A 346 -10.24 38.50 -44.83
CA ASP A 346 -8.79 38.49 -44.81
C ASP A 346 -8.27 37.79 -43.55
N PHE A 347 -8.87 38.08 -42.37
CA PHE A 347 -8.55 37.37 -41.12
C PHE A 347 -8.76 35.85 -41.23
N VAL A 348 -9.85 35.38 -41.85
CA VAL A 348 -10.12 33.95 -41.99
C VAL A 348 -9.15 33.29 -42.97
N GLU A 349 -8.84 33.91 -44.12
CA GLU A 349 -7.82 33.42 -45.04
C GLU A 349 -6.44 33.37 -44.37
N TYR A 350 -6.10 34.41 -43.62
CA TYR A 350 -4.87 34.54 -42.86
C TYR A 350 -4.71 33.46 -41.79
N PHE A 351 -5.70 33.33 -40.91
CA PHE A 351 -5.73 32.38 -39.82
C PHE A 351 -5.71 30.94 -40.35
N HIS A 352 -6.41 30.69 -41.46
CA HIS A 352 -6.32 29.42 -42.18
C HIS A 352 -4.90 29.17 -42.71
N LYS A 353 -4.31 30.11 -43.47
CA LYS A 353 -2.96 30.01 -44.05
C LYS A 353 -1.90 29.60 -43.01
N HIS A 354 -1.94 30.18 -41.81
CA HIS A 354 -0.91 29.96 -40.78
C HIS A 354 -1.19 28.82 -39.80
N HIS A 355 -2.46 28.44 -39.57
CA HIS A 355 -2.81 27.36 -38.65
C HIS A 355 -3.32 26.07 -39.32
N HIS A 356 -3.45 26.01 -40.65
CA HIS A 356 -4.06 24.87 -41.37
C HIS A 356 -3.51 23.52 -40.92
N ASP A 357 -2.19 23.32 -40.94
CA ASP A 357 -1.56 22.03 -40.63
C ASP A 357 -1.77 21.62 -39.16
N GLN A 358 -1.79 22.59 -38.24
CA GLN A 358 -2.07 22.35 -36.82
C GLN A 358 -3.54 21.93 -36.64
N ILE A 359 -4.48 22.66 -37.25
CA ILE A 359 -5.92 22.38 -37.23
C ILE A 359 -6.22 21.01 -37.84
N MET A 360 -5.67 20.72 -39.02
CA MET A 360 -5.89 19.45 -39.72
C MET A 360 -5.25 18.27 -38.98
N THR A 361 -4.09 18.43 -38.35
CA THR A 361 -3.48 17.40 -37.49
C THR A 361 -4.38 17.12 -36.28
N GLY A 362 -4.84 18.16 -35.57
CA GLY A 362 -5.73 18.03 -34.42
C GLY A 362 -7.07 17.36 -34.79
N LEU A 363 -7.74 17.81 -35.85
CA LEU A 363 -8.99 17.19 -36.32
C LEU A 363 -8.78 15.74 -36.79
N THR A 364 -7.69 15.45 -37.49
CA THR A 364 -7.36 14.08 -37.94
C THR A 364 -7.19 13.12 -36.76
N ALA A 365 -6.63 13.58 -35.64
CA ALA A 365 -6.52 12.78 -34.43
C ALA A 365 -7.88 12.48 -33.75
N ALA A 366 -8.89 13.32 -33.94
CA ALA A 366 -10.24 13.15 -33.35
C ALA A 366 -11.26 12.46 -34.27
N PHE A 367 -11.13 12.60 -35.59
CA PHE A 367 -12.11 12.11 -36.58
C PHE A 367 -11.53 11.14 -37.62
N GLY A 368 -10.22 10.90 -37.64
CA GLY A 368 -9.53 10.11 -38.66
C GLY A 368 -9.17 10.93 -39.91
N PRO A 369 -8.57 10.30 -40.94
CA PRO A 369 -7.93 11.00 -42.07
C PRO A 369 -8.91 11.62 -43.09
N GLN A 370 -10.23 11.55 -42.86
CA GLN A 370 -11.26 12.09 -43.75
C GLN A 370 -11.94 13.31 -43.13
N VAL A 371 -11.13 14.36 -42.91
CA VAL A 371 -11.58 15.67 -42.42
C VAL A 371 -11.66 16.66 -43.56
N GLU A 372 -12.69 17.51 -43.54
CA GLU A 372 -12.87 18.64 -44.46
C GLU A 372 -13.13 19.90 -43.62
N LEU A 373 -12.27 20.90 -43.74
CA LEU A 373 -12.40 22.18 -43.03
C LEU A 373 -13.25 23.16 -43.86
N LYS A 374 -14.26 23.76 -43.24
CA LYS A 374 -15.21 24.68 -43.91
C LYS A 374 -15.35 25.98 -43.13
N ALA A 375 -15.33 27.10 -43.84
CA ALA A 375 -15.66 28.41 -43.28
C ALA A 375 -17.12 28.43 -42.80
N VAL A 376 -17.34 28.91 -41.58
CA VAL A 376 -18.67 28.98 -40.96
C VAL A 376 -19.40 30.27 -41.36
N PRO A 377 -20.71 30.23 -41.67
CA PRO A 377 -21.47 31.38 -42.14
C PRO A 377 -21.89 32.32 -40.99
N LEU A 378 -20.91 32.92 -40.31
CA LEU A 378 -21.15 33.85 -39.20
C LEU A 378 -21.90 35.10 -39.67
N ALA A 379 -22.87 35.57 -38.88
CA ALA A 379 -23.57 36.82 -39.14
C ALA A 379 -22.61 38.03 -39.09
N PRO A 380 -22.79 39.06 -39.95
CA PRO A 380 -21.88 40.21 -40.01
C PRO A 380 -21.69 40.96 -38.68
N SER A 381 -22.69 40.98 -37.81
CA SER A 381 -22.60 41.54 -36.45
C SER A 381 -21.64 40.75 -35.54
N VAL A 382 -21.60 39.43 -35.67
CA VAL A 382 -20.66 38.55 -34.95
C VAL A 382 -19.24 38.81 -35.46
N GLN A 383 -19.06 38.87 -36.78
CA GLN A 383 -17.77 39.18 -37.43
C GLN A 383 -17.23 40.55 -36.99
N ALA A 384 -18.08 41.59 -36.98
CA ALA A 384 -17.68 42.94 -36.61
C ALA A 384 -17.27 43.06 -35.13
N ARG A 385 -18.05 42.49 -34.19
CA ARG A 385 -17.68 42.46 -32.76
C ARG A 385 -16.38 41.68 -32.52
N PHE A 386 -16.18 40.58 -33.25
CA PHE A 386 -14.94 39.81 -33.19
C PHE A 386 -13.76 40.66 -33.63
N MET A 387 -13.78 41.24 -34.85
CA MET A 387 -12.67 42.07 -35.34
C MET A 387 -12.36 43.27 -34.42
N ALA A 388 -13.37 43.88 -33.81
CA ALA A 388 -13.19 44.96 -32.84
C ALA A 388 -12.42 44.51 -31.57
N LYS A 389 -12.67 43.31 -31.05
CA LYS A 389 -11.96 42.74 -29.87
C LYS A 389 -10.58 42.15 -30.19
N MET A 390 -10.20 42.08 -31.46
CA MET A 390 -9.02 41.34 -31.95
C MET A 390 -7.81 42.22 -32.31
N MET A 391 -7.98 43.54 -32.42
CA MET A 391 -6.90 44.44 -32.85
C MET A 391 -5.71 44.41 -31.88
N GLY A 392 -4.59 43.85 -32.34
CA GLY A 392 -3.35 43.72 -31.57
C GLY A 392 -3.34 42.61 -30.51
N ALA A 393 -4.37 41.76 -30.46
CA ALA A 393 -4.52 40.70 -29.47
C ALA A 393 -3.89 39.37 -29.92
N HIS A 394 -3.40 38.58 -28.96
CA HIS A 394 -2.71 37.30 -29.16
C HIS A 394 -3.69 36.15 -29.44
N ILE A 395 -3.54 35.43 -30.55
CA ILE A 395 -4.56 34.49 -31.06
C ILE A 395 -3.99 33.08 -31.20
N LYS A 396 -4.73 32.07 -30.72
CA LYS A 396 -4.44 30.65 -30.97
C LYS A 396 -5.66 29.87 -31.47
N PRO A 397 -5.47 28.82 -32.29
CA PRO A 397 -6.54 27.94 -32.71
C PRO A 397 -6.96 27.00 -31.57
N ALA A 398 -8.26 26.82 -31.42
CA ALA A 398 -8.87 25.98 -30.40
C ALA A 398 -10.01 25.15 -31.00
N PHE A 399 -10.39 24.09 -30.31
CA PHE A 399 -11.53 23.26 -30.66
C PHE A 399 -12.70 23.48 -29.71
N HIS A 400 -13.91 23.66 -30.26
CA HIS A 400 -15.15 23.70 -29.47
C HIS A 400 -16.07 22.55 -29.92
N GLY A 401 -16.37 21.66 -28.97
CA GLY A 401 -17.28 20.54 -29.16
C GLY A 401 -18.68 20.93 -28.72
N THR A 402 -19.67 20.73 -29.58
CA THR A 402 -21.08 21.02 -29.28
C THR A 402 -22.00 20.28 -30.25
N ASP A 403 -23.29 20.24 -29.92
CA ASP A 403 -24.33 19.69 -30.79
C ASP A 403 -24.51 20.56 -32.06
N THR A 404 -24.66 19.93 -33.23
CA THR A 404 -24.93 20.61 -34.50
C THR A 404 -26.23 21.42 -34.48
N ARG A 405 -27.20 21.07 -33.62
CA ARG A 405 -28.41 21.88 -33.36
C ARG A 405 -28.09 23.28 -32.84
N ASN A 406 -26.94 23.47 -32.18
CA ASN A 406 -26.51 24.78 -31.67
C ASN A 406 -25.86 25.66 -32.75
N TYR A 407 -25.42 25.08 -33.88
CA TYR A 407 -24.61 25.79 -34.88
C TYR A 407 -25.33 27.04 -35.44
N GLU A 408 -26.63 26.98 -35.73
CA GLU A 408 -27.39 28.13 -36.23
C GLU A 408 -27.41 29.30 -35.21
N SER A 409 -27.60 29.01 -33.93
CA SER A 409 -27.52 30.03 -32.86
C SER A 409 -26.08 30.58 -32.72
N ILE A 410 -25.06 29.72 -32.80
CA ILE A 410 -23.66 30.13 -32.68
C ILE A 410 -23.24 30.99 -33.87
N PHE A 411 -23.65 30.66 -35.10
CA PHE A 411 -23.32 31.44 -36.28
C PHE A 411 -24.06 32.78 -36.32
N SER A 412 -25.31 32.84 -35.85
CA SER A 412 -26.11 34.06 -35.84
C SER A 412 -25.82 35.01 -34.66
N ARG A 413 -25.42 34.49 -33.49
CA ARG A 413 -25.25 35.26 -32.25
C ARG A 413 -23.83 35.26 -31.69
N GLY A 414 -22.96 34.38 -32.15
CA GLY A 414 -21.66 34.06 -31.54
C GLY A 414 -21.77 32.96 -30.48
N LEU A 415 -20.62 32.52 -29.97
CA LEU A 415 -20.55 31.78 -28.71
C LEU A 415 -20.94 32.72 -27.56
N LEU A 416 -21.73 32.24 -26.60
CA LEU A 416 -22.29 33.05 -25.51
C LEU A 416 -22.03 32.36 -24.17
N ILE A 417 -21.48 33.09 -23.20
CA ILE A 417 -21.19 32.56 -21.87
C ILE A 417 -22.52 32.31 -21.14
N PRO A 418 -22.80 31.08 -20.63
CA PRO A 418 -24.05 30.77 -19.95
C PRO A 418 -24.35 31.73 -18.79
N GLY A 419 -25.59 32.20 -18.69
CA GLY A 419 -26.04 33.11 -17.63
C GLY A 419 -25.52 34.56 -17.71
N VAL A 420 -24.83 34.98 -18.78
CA VAL A 420 -24.38 36.38 -18.97
C VAL A 420 -25.24 37.04 -20.06
N GLU A 421 -26.16 37.92 -19.66
CA GLU A 421 -27.16 38.59 -20.54
C GLU A 421 -28.04 37.63 -21.37
N ASN A 422 -28.07 36.34 -21.05
CA ASN A 422 -28.77 35.32 -21.84
C ASN A 422 -29.34 34.18 -20.99
N ARG A 423 -30.27 33.42 -21.58
CA ARG A 423 -31.01 32.33 -20.90
C ARG A 423 -30.37 30.94 -21.07
N LEU A 424 -29.11 30.85 -21.51
CA LEU A 424 -28.42 29.56 -21.59
C LEU A 424 -27.99 29.12 -20.19
N GLN A 425 -28.35 27.90 -19.82
CA GLN A 425 -27.89 27.24 -18.61
C GLN A 425 -26.55 26.53 -18.85
N ILE A 426 -25.86 26.19 -17.78
CA ILE A 426 -24.63 25.39 -17.80
C ILE A 426 -25.04 23.92 -17.94
N VAL A 427 -24.63 23.24 -19.01
CA VAL A 427 -25.11 21.88 -19.36
C VAL A 427 -24.10 20.77 -19.01
N HIS A 428 -22.83 21.11 -18.82
CA HIS A 428 -21.72 20.14 -18.62
C HIS A 428 -20.80 20.54 -17.45
N GLY A 429 -21.39 21.14 -16.40
CA GLY A 429 -20.65 21.68 -15.26
C GLY A 429 -19.85 22.96 -15.58
N ALA A 430 -19.29 23.55 -14.53
CA ALA A 430 -18.44 24.75 -14.59
C ALA A 430 -17.30 24.70 -13.55
N ALA A 431 -16.69 23.52 -13.39
CA ALA A 431 -15.69 23.22 -12.36
C ALA A 431 -14.44 24.13 -12.37
N HIS A 432 -14.21 24.85 -13.47
CA HIS A 432 -13.10 25.80 -13.63
C HIS A 432 -13.60 27.21 -13.96
N GLY A 433 -14.80 27.56 -13.47
CA GLY A 433 -15.44 28.85 -13.67
C GLY A 433 -16.37 28.89 -14.89
N ARG A 434 -17.03 30.03 -15.05
CA ARG A 434 -18.06 30.31 -16.06
C ARG A 434 -17.44 30.97 -17.29
N GLY A 435 -17.35 30.23 -18.40
CA GLY A 435 -16.82 30.72 -19.68
C GLY A 435 -17.15 29.77 -20.84
N ILE A 436 -16.56 30.01 -22.02
CA ILE A 436 -16.64 29.08 -23.14
C ILE A 436 -15.52 28.05 -23.01
N TYR A 437 -15.88 26.78 -22.81
CA TYR A 437 -14.93 25.68 -22.74
C TYR A 437 -14.51 25.27 -24.16
N THR A 438 -13.20 25.21 -24.39
CA THR A 438 -12.55 24.77 -25.62
C THR A 438 -11.35 23.88 -25.30
N ALA A 439 -10.84 23.13 -26.27
CA ALA A 439 -9.62 22.34 -26.12
C ALA A 439 -8.46 22.93 -26.93
N ASN A 440 -7.23 22.68 -26.46
CA ASN A 440 -6.01 23.03 -27.18
C ASN A 440 -5.92 22.32 -28.55
N ILE A 441 -5.10 22.88 -29.44
CA ILE A 441 -4.94 22.43 -30.83
C ILE A 441 -4.40 20.99 -30.97
N ASP A 442 -3.76 20.47 -29.93
CA ASP A 442 -3.30 19.07 -29.79
C ASP A 442 -4.20 18.21 -28.90
N ALA A 443 -5.34 18.76 -28.43
CA ALA A 443 -6.27 18.13 -27.49
C ALA A 443 -7.71 17.99 -28.02
N SER A 444 -7.89 17.99 -29.34
CA SER A 444 -9.19 17.81 -30.03
C SER A 444 -10.08 16.68 -29.51
N TRP A 445 -9.48 15.62 -28.96
CA TRP A 445 -10.17 14.48 -28.36
C TRP A 445 -11.01 14.85 -27.12
N LEU A 446 -10.69 15.92 -26.39
CA LEU A 446 -11.54 16.49 -25.32
C LEU A 446 -12.86 16.97 -25.92
N SER A 447 -12.77 17.92 -26.87
CA SER A 447 -13.93 18.47 -27.56
C SER A 447 -14.73 17.40 -28.30
N ARG A 448 -14.08 16.32 -28.77
CA ARG A 448 -14.76 15.21 -29.47
C ARG A 448 -15.82 14.54 -28.61
N GLY A 449 -15.69 14.53 -27.28
CA GLY A 449 -16.72 13.98 -26.38
C GLY A 449 -18.07 14.72 -26.48
N PHE A 450 -18.03 16.03 -26.71
CA PHE A 450 -19.21 16.91 -26.77
C PHE A 450 -19.80 17.06 -28.19
N CYS A 451 -19.26 16.29 -29.16
CA CYS A 451 -19.75 16.25 -30.55
C CYS A 451 -20.64 15.01 -30.77
N PRO A 452 -21.98 15.11 -30.74
CA PRO A 452 -22.85 13.98 -31.09
C PRO A 452 -22.76 13.60 -32.59
N SER A 453 -22.26 14.52 -33.42
CA SER A 453 -21.98 14.31 -34.84
C SER A 453 -20.48 14.13 -35.12
N ASN A 454 -20.12 13.75 -36.35
CA ASN A 454 -18.74 13.84 -36.83
C ASN A 454 -18.41 15.26 -37.33
N SER A 455 -18.64 16.28 -36.49
CA SER A 455 -18.26 17.67 -36.78
C SER A 455 -17.95 18.44 -35.49
N MET A 456 -17.13 19.47 -35.61
CA MET A 456 -16.58 20.27 -34.50
C MET A 456 -16.34 21.69 -34.99
N LEU A 457 -16.43 22.68 -34.10
CA LEU A 457 -16.08 24.06 -34.43
C LEU A 457 -14.60 24.31 -34.17
N VAL A 458 -13.93 24.97 -35.11
CA VAL A 458 -12.58 25.50 -34.93
C VAL A 458 -12.71 26.98 -34.61
N CYS A 459 -12.13 27.40 -33.50
CA CYS A 459 -12.25 28.76 -32.98
C CYS A 459 -10.88 29.45 -32.97
N ALA A 460 -10.84 30.72 -33.38
CA ALA A 460 -9.74 31.61 -33.08
C ALA A 460 -9.96 32.18 -31.67
N VAL A 461 -9.08 31.86 -30.73
CA VAL A 461 -9.22 32.24 -29.31
C VAL A 461 -8.15 33.24 -28.93
N ARG A 462 -8.62 34.43 -28.56
CA ARG A 462 -7.83 35.52 -27.97
C ARG A 462 -7.32 35.11 -26.58
N GLN A 463 -6.00 35.11 -26.36
CA GLN A 463 -5.35 34.46 -25.22
C GLN A 463 -5.33 35.25 -23.92
N GLU A 464 -5.44 36.59 -23.92
CA GLU A 464 -5.29 37.38 -22.67
C GLU A 464 -6.45 37.21 -21.68
N ASN A 465 -7.49 36.44 -22.03
CA ASN A 465 -8.69 36.19 -21.21
C ASN A 465 -9.03 34.69 -21.14
N VAL A 466 -7.99 33.84 -21.12
CA VAL A 466 -8.12 32.38 -21.12
C VAL A 466 -7.52 31.77 -19.86
N VAL A 467 -8.35 31.08 -19.08
CA VAL A 467 -7.87 30.19 -18.02
C VAL A 467 -7.52 28.84 -18.65
N HIS A 468 -6.24 28.50 -18.66
CA HIS A 468 -5.74 27.21 -19.15
C HIS A 468 -5.85 26.15 -18.05
N VAL A 469 -6.51 25.03 -18.35
CA VAL A 469 -6.77 23.93 -17.41
C VAL A 469 -6.32 22.62 -18.05
N GLY A 470 -5.06 22.26 -17.81
CA GLY A 470 -4.46 21.04 -18.35
C GLY A 470 -4.29 21.10 -19.87
N ASP A 471 -5.23 20.51 -20.60
CA ASP A 471 -5.32 20.51 -22.08
C ASP A 471 -6.59 21.27 -22.58
N ALA A 472 -7.39 21.84 -21.67
CA ALA A 472 -8.56 22.66 -21.94
C ALA A 472 -8.31 24.17 -21.72
N MET A 473 -9.16 25.01 -22.30
CA MET A 473 -9.16 26.46 -22.22
C MET A 473 -10.57 26.96 -21.89
N VAL A 474 -10.72 27.72 -20.80
CA VAL A 474 -11.95 28.42 -20.43
C VAL A 474 -11.81 29.88 -20.84
N VAL A 475 -12.60 30.31 -21.82
CA VAL A 475 -12.54 31.66 -22.40
C VAL A 475 -13.60 32.56 -21.76
N SER A 476 -13.16 33.67 -21.17
CA SER A 476 -14.02 34.70 -20.55
C SER A 476 -14.22 35.89 -21.49
N ASP A 477 -15.21 36.76 -21.21
CA ASP A 477 -15.38 38.01 -21.97
C ASP A 477 -14.50 39.12 -21.37
N PRO A 478 -13.58 39.74 -22.13
CA PRO A 478 -12.74 40.86 -21.65
C PRO A 478 -13.52 42.10 -21.20
N ASP A 479 -14.74 42.32 -21.69
CA ASP A 479 -15.47 43.57 -21.48
C ASP A 479 -16.34 43.56 -20.20
N ASN A 480 -16.35 42.46 -19.44
CA ASN A 480 -17.13 42.34 -18.21
C ASN A 480 -16.24 42.28 -16.95
N PRO A 481 -15.80 43.43 -16.41
CA PRO A 481 -15.14 43.51 -15.11
C PRO A 481 -16.10 43.27 -13.91
N ASN A 482 -17.41 43.10 -14.18
CA ASN A 482 -18.54 43.11 -13.24
C ASN A 482 -18.80 44.46 -12.54
N ASP A 483 -20.08 44.82 -12.44
CA ASP A 483 -20.69 45.90 -11.64
C ASP A 483 -19.87 47.19 -11.35
N LEU A 484 -20.16 48.28 -12.08
CA LEU A 484 -20.36 49.65 -11.52
C LEU A 484 -20.84 50.67 -12.59
N ASP A 485 -21.55 51.71 -12.13
CA ASP A 485 -22.17 52.81 -12.91
C ASP A 485 -21.17 53.78 -13.59
N GLY A 486 -21.55 54.63 -14.58
CA GLY A 486 -22.84 54.75 -15.29
C GLY A 486 -23.14 56.16 -15.87
N GLN A 487 -23.70 56.20 -17.09
CA GLN A 487 -24.54 57.26 -17.74
C GLN A 487 -24.06 58.74 -17.88
N PHE A 488 -24.30 59.34 -19.06
CA PHE A 488 -25.37 60.36 -19.25
C PHE A 488 -25.66 60.65 -20.75
N SER A 489 -26.73 61.41 -21.06
CA SER A 489 -27.26 61.67 -22.43
C SER A 489 -28.04 63.00 -22.51
N VAL A 490 -28.29 63.54 -23.73
CA VAL A 490 -29.46 64.37 -24.22
C VAL A 490 -29.11 65.11 -25.55
N ALA A 491 -30.10 65.61 -26.32
CA ALA A 491 -29.99 66.03 -27.74
C ALA A 491 -30.78 67.34 -28.13
N THR A 492 -30.98 67.59 -29.45
CA THR A 492 -31.89 68.60 -30.15
C THR A 492 -31.36 70.05 -30.36
N SER A 493 -31.77 70.92 -31.34
CA SER A 493 -32.42 70.82 -32.70
C SER A 493 -32.67 72.20 -33.42
N GLY A 494 -32.71 72.27 -34.78
CA GLY A 494 -33.39 73.34 -35.62
C GLY A 494 -32.58 74.63 -35.99
N CYS A 495 -32.93 75.54 -36.95
CA CYS A 495 -33.99 75.66 -38.01
C CYS A 495 -33.64 76.74 -39.12
N THR A 496 -34.58 77.28 -39.95
CA THR A 496 -34.36 77.85 -41.34
C THR A 496 -35.05 79.20 -41.77
N CYS A 497 -34.51 79.96 -42.78
CA CYS A 497 -35.18 81.01 -43.65
C CYS A 497 -34.27 81.55 -44.82
N GLY A 498 -34.65 82.29 -45.89
CA GLY A 498 -35.98 82.65 -46.47
C GLY A 498 -36.15 83.76 -47.60
N SER A 499 -35.55 83.64 -48.82
CA SER A 499 -36.02 84.13 -50.18
C SER A 499 -36.20 85.62 -50.68
N ALA A 500 -35.64 85.91 -51.88
CA ALA A 500 -36.19 86.50 -53.15
C ALA A 500 -36.50 88.02 -53.47
N HIS A 501 -35.70 88.61 -54.39
CA HIS A 501 -36.01 89.18 -55.76
C HIS A 501 -37.10 90.26 -56.07
N GLN A 502 -36.72 91.44 -56.63
CA GLN A 502 -37.43 92.21 -57.71
C GLN A 502 -36.76 93.55 -58.12
N LEU A 503 -36.52 93.81 -59.43
CA LEU A 503 -36.42 95.16 -60.06
C LEU A 503 -36.20 95.08 -61.60
N GLU A 504 -37.24 95.19 -62.42
CA GLU A 504 -37.14 95.09 -63.90
C GLU A 504 -38.32 95.80 -64.62
N GLU A 505 -38.46 97.14 -64.52
CA GLU A 505 -39.62 97.83 -65.15
C GLU A 505 -39.43 99.31 -65.60
N GLU A 506 -38.23 99.79 -65.94
CA GLU A 506 -38.03 101.21 -66.35
C GLU A 506 -37.47 101.47 -67.78
N CYS A 507 -37.32 100.44 -68.62
CA CYS A 507 -36.56 100.56 -69.89
C CYS A 507 -37.31 100.99 -71.17
N GLN A 508 -38.59 101.41 -71.13
CA GLN A 508 -39.40 101.58 -72.37
C GLN A 508 -39.90 103.01 -72.69
N ARG A 509 -39.34 104.08 -72.09
CA ARG A 509 -39.92 105.44 -72.18
C ARG A 509 -39.15 106.49 -73.02
N LEU A 510 -37.96 106.17 -73.54
CA LEU A 510 -37.02 107.17 -74.09
C LEU A 510 -36.79 107.13 -75.63
N ALA A 511 -37.62 106.40 -76.38
CA ALA A 511 -37.34 106.07 -77.79
C ALA A 511 -37.80 107.08 -78.88
N ALA A 512 -38.26 108.29 -78.53
CA ALA A 512 -39.14 109.09 -79.42
C ALA A 512 -38.70 110.53 -79.77
N GLN A 513 -37.45 110.96 -79.50
CA GLN A 513 -36.97 112.35 -79.77
C GLN A 513 -35.88 112.47 -80.86
N SER A 514 -35.65 111.43 -81.65
CA SER A 514 -34.46 111.29 -82.51
C SER A 514 -34.30 112.31 -83.66
N TYR A 515 -35.36 112.59 -84.42
CA TYR A 515 -35.20 112.96 -85.85
C TYR A 515 -34.85 114.42 -86.19
N SER A 516 -34.52 115.28 -85.21
CA SER A 516 -34.12 116.68 -85.46
C SER A 516 -32.67 117.00 -85.07
N LEU A 517 -31.93 116.04 -84.52
CA LEU A 517 -30.52 116.22 -84.15
C LEU A 517 -29.55 115.91 -85.30
N ALA A 518 -29.97 115.06 -86.26
CA ALA A 518 -29.14 114.37 -87.25
C ALA A 518 -28.04 115.22 -87.93
N THR A 519 -28.31 116.45 -88.38
CA THR A 519 -27.31 117.26 -89.14
C THR A 519 -26.49 118.22 -88.26
N ARG A 520 -26.74 118.23 -86.94
CA ARG A 520 -25.74 118.69 -85.95
C ARG A 520 -25.00 117.50 -85.32
N LEU A 521 -25.57 116.30 -85.45
CA LEU A 521 -24.96 115.03 -85.06
C LEU A 521 -23.63 114.88 -85.79
N ASP A 522 -23.56 114.77 -87.13
CA ASP A 522 -22.32 114.48 -87.88
C ASP A 522 -21.04 115.24 -87.46
N SER A 523 -21.14 116.51 -87.02
CA SER A 523 -20.00 117.31 -86.55
C SER A 523 -19.81 117.36 -85.03
N VAL A 524 -20.81 116.92 -84.26
CA VAL A 524 -20.62 116.51 -82.86
C VAL A 524 -20.04 115.10 -82.88
N VAL A 525 -20.68 114.14 -83.54
CA VAL A 525 -20.25 112.76 -83.84
C VAL A 525 -18.78 112.65 -84.15
N ALA A 526 -18.20 113.40 -85.10
CA ALA A 526 -16.76 113.28 -85.37
C ALA A 526 -15.83 113.69 -84.18
N ARG A 527 -16.37 114.38 -83.17
CA ARG A 527 -15.71 114.72 -81.89
C ARG A 527 -16.28 113.95 -80.70
N GLU A 528 -17.44 113.33 -80.88
CA GLU A 528 -18.08 112.32 -80.03
C GLU A 528 -17.24 111.06 -80.21
N GLU A 529 -17.12 110.48 -81.41
CA GLU A 529 -16.18 109.41 -81.81
C GLU A 529 -14.74 109.60 -81.29
N ASP A 530 -14.11 110.77 -81.44
CA ASP A 530 -12.76 111.05 -80.87
C ASP A 530 -12.76 111.02 -79.32
N MET A 531 -13.83 111.50 -78.68
CA MET A 531 -13.97 111.58 -77.22
C MET A 531 -14.46 110.26 -76.63
N ASP A 532 -15.30 109.53 -77.34
CA ASP A 532 -15.83 108.21 -77.07
C ASP A 532 -14.71 107.20 -77.21
N HIS A 533 -13.80 107.33 -78.19
CA HIS A 533 -12.60 106.49 -78.24
C HIS A 533 -11.60 106.82 -77.11
N CYS A 534 -11.58 108.07 -76.63
CA CYS A 534 -10.88 108.41 -75.38
C CYS A 534 -11.60 107.88 -74.14
N LEU A 535 -12.93 107.80 -74.14
CA LEU A 535 -13.73 107.23 -73.05
C LEU A 535 -13.60 105.71 -73.05
N GLU A 536 -13.77 105.00 -74.17
CA GLU A 536 -13.44 103.58 -74.35
C GLU A 536 -12.03 103.26 -73.84
N SER A 537 -11.03 104.09 -74.16
CA SER A 537 -9.66 103.89 -73.65
C SER A 537 -9.51 104.12 -72.14
N LEU A 538 -10.31 105.02 -71.56
CA LEU A 538 -10.33 105.27 -70.11
C LEU A 538 -11.16 104.22 -69.36
N ASP A 539 -12.28 103.78 -69.93
CA ASP A 539 -13.15 102.72 -69.42
C ASP A 539 -12.40 101.39 -69.47
N LEU A 540 -11.64 101.08 -70.53
CA LEU A 540 -10.75 99.93 -70.57
C LEU A 540 -9.62 100.01 -69.54
N ASP A 541 -9.06 101.19 -69.27
CA ASP A 541 -8.04 101.33 -68.20
C ASP A 541 -8.67 101.34 -66.79
N ILE A 542 -9.94 101.75 -66.64
CA ILE A 542 -10.75 101.61 -65.42
C ILE A 542 -11.06 100.13 -65.17
N GLU A 543 -11.62 99.39 -66.15
CA GLU A 543 -11.84 97.94 -66.05
C GLU A 543 -10.56 97.21 -65.65
N ARG A 544 -9.40 97.60 -66.20
CA ARG A 544 -8.10 97.00 -65.87
C ARG A 544 -7.61 97.41 -64.47
N MET A 545 -7.97 98.59 -63.97
CA MET A 545 -7.72 98.98 -62.58
C MET A 545 -8.68 98.28 -61.60
N GLU A 546 -9.95 98.08 -61.96
CA GLU A 546 -10.93 97.34 -61.16
C GLU A 546 -10.56 95.85 -61.06
N ILE A 547 -10.15 95.22 -62.18
CA ILE A 547 -9.59 93.86 -62.19
C ILE A 547 -8.33 93.78 -61.31
N ALA A 548 -7.42 94.75 -61.42
CA ALA A 548 -6.20 94.76 -60.58
C ALA A 548 -6.52 95.01 -59.08
N GLU A 549 -7.53 95.81 -58.76
CA GLU A 549 -8.02 95.98 -57.38
C GLU A 549 -8.67 94.69 -56.87
N GLU A 550 -9.45 93.98 -57.70
CA GLU A 550 -10.05 92.69 -57.34
C GLU A 550 -9.01 91.57 -57.18
N GLU A 551 -8.00 91.50 -58.04
CA GLU A 551 -6.84 90.60 -57.87
C GLU A 551 -6.06 90.91 -56.58
N LEU A 552 -5.82 92.19 -56.27
CA LEU A 552 -5.15 92.59 -55.02
C LEU A 552 -6.01 92.34 -53.78
N ARG A 553 -7.34 92.51 -53.89
CA ARG A 553 -8.29 92.20 -52.82
C ARG A 553 -8.31 90.71 -52.54
N TRP A 554 -8.45 89.88 -53.59
CA TRP A 554 -8.42 88.42 -53.47
C TRP A 554 -7.09 87.92 -52.90
N SER A 555 -5.96 88.44 -53.40
CA SER A 555 -4.61 88.13 -52.89
C SER A 555 -4.44 88.51 -51.42
N ARG A 556 -4.96 89.68 -50.98
CA ARG A 556 -4.97 90.05 -49.55
C ARG A 556 -5.82 89.08 -48.74
N ASP A 557 -7.05 88.82 -49.18
CA ASP A 557 -8.00 87.97 -48.46
C ASP A 557 -7.46 86.52 -48.32
N ASP A 558 -6.76 86.00 -49.34
CA ASP A 558 -5.99 84.74 -49.29
C ASP A 558 -4.84 84.81 -48.27
N THR A 559 -4.08 85.91 -48.20
CA THR A 559 -3.02 86.06 -47.18
C THR A 559 -3.56 86.19 -45.75
N GLU A 560 -4.72 86.84 -45.56
CA GLU A 560 -5.39 86.93 -44.26
C GLU A 560 -5.92 85.54 -43.83
N ALA A 561 -6.46 84.75 -44.75
CA ALA A 561 -6.84 83.36 -44.50
C ALA A 561 -5.63 82.48 -44.13
N ALA A 562 -4.51 82.59 -44.85
CA ALA A 562 -3.28 81.85 -44.55
C ALA A 562 -2.66 82.25 -43.20
N CYS A 563 -2.74 83.54 -42.82
CA CYS A 563 -2.36 84.00 -41.48
C CYS A 563 -3.27 83.41 -40.39
N ALA A 564 -4.58 83.37 -40.61
CA ALA A 564 -5.52 82.78 -39.65
C ALA A 564 -5.31 81.27 -39.47
N GLU A 565 -5.00 80.52 -40.55
CA GLU A 565 -4.61 79.11 -40.46
C GLU A 565 -3.30 78.93 -39.67
N ALA A 566 -2.29 79.76 -39.94
CA ALA A 566 -1.02 79.71 -39.20
C ALA A 566 -1.19 80.02 -37.70
N GLU A 567 -2.03 80.98 -37.33
CA GLU A 567 -2.37 81.26 -35.93
C GLU A 567 -3.12 80.09 -35.27
N ALA A 568 -4.08 79.47 -35.97
CA ALA A 568 -4.80 78.30 -35.48
C ALA A 568 -3.85 77.10 -35.24
N LEU A 569 -2.89 76.87 -36.15
CA LEU A 569 -1.86 75.84 -35.99
C LEU A 569 -0.92 76.12 -34.82
N LEU A 570 -0.54 77.38 -34.59
CA LEU A 570 0.26 77.78 -33.42
C LEU A 570 -0.51 77.60 -32.10
N GLN A 571 -1.80 77.94 -32.06
CA GLN A 571 -2.66 77.69 -30.89
C GLN A 571 -2.82 76.19 -30.62
N ALA A 572 -3.03 75.37 -31.65
CA ALA A 572 -3.10 73.91 -31.53
C ALA A 572 -1.76 73.30 -31.04
N ALA A 573 -0.63 73.80 -31.54
CA ALA A 573 0.70 73.39 -31.07
C ALA A 573 0.93 73.77 -29.59
N ALA A 574 0.54 74.96 -29.17
CA ALA A 574 0.62 75.39 -27.77
C ALA A 574 -0.28 74.56 -26.84
N ALA A 575 -1.51 74.25 -27.28
CA ALA A 575 -2.41 73.35 -26.54
C ALA A 575 -1.82 71.94 -26.39
N LYS A 576 -1.22 71.39 -27.47
CA LYS A 576 -0.55 70.08 -27.44
C LYS A 576 0.69 70.09 -26.53
N ALA A 577 1.48 71.16 -26.55
CA ALA A 577 2.63 71.32 -25.65
C ALA A 577 2.19 71.35 -24.17
N LYS A 578 1.10 72.05 -23.85
CA LYS A 578 0.53 72.06 -22.50
C LYS A 578 0.04 70.67 -22.08
N ALA A 579 -0.66 69.95 -22.97
CA ALA A 579 -1.14 68.59 -22.70
C ALA A 579 0.01 67.60 -22.43
N LEU A 580 1.11 67.71 -23.18
CA LEU A 580 2.34 66.94 -22.94
C LEU A 580 2.98 67.27 -21.58
N GLY A 581 2.95 68.53 -21.16
CA GLY A 581 3.41 68.94 -19.82
C GLY A 581 2.63 68.23 -18.70
N SER A 582 1.29 68.30 -18.72
CA SER A 582 0.45 67.59 -17.75
C SER A 582 0.58 66.06 -17.81
N ALA A 583 0.87 65.49 -18.98
CA ALA A 583 1.15 64.06 -19.11
C ALA A 583 2.50 63.68 -18.47
N GLN A 584 3.53 64.52 -18.60
CA GLN A 584 4.81 64.31 -17.91
C GLN A 584 4.65 64.41 -16.39
N GLU A 585 3.94 65.42 -15.89
CA GLU A 585 3.63 65.57 -14.46
C GLU A 585 2.91 64.32 -13.90
N THR A 586 1.95 63.77 -14.66
CA THR A 586 1.25 62.51 -14.31
C THR A 586 2.20 61.29 -14.29
N LEU A 587 3.13 61.20 -15.24
CA LEU A 587 4.12 60.11 -15.30
C LEU A 587 5.15 60.20 -14.16
N ASP A 588 5.56 61.40 -13.78
CA ASP A 588 6.49 61.63 -12.67
C ASP A 588 5.84 61.31 -11.30
N GLU A 589 4.54 61.60 -11.16
CA GLU A 589 3.73 61.17 -10.00
C GLU A 589 3.58 59.63 -9.96
N GLN A 590 3.24 59.00 -11.09
CA GLN A 590 3.14 57.54 -11.20
C GLN A 590 4.48 56.83 -10.91
N ALA A 591 5.60 57.35 -11.42
CA ALA A 591 6.93 56.82 -11.13
C ALA A 591 7.30 56.96 -9.64
N SER A 592 6.85 58.04 -8.99
CA SER A 592 7.01 58.23 -7.54
C SER A 592 6.15 57.25 -6.74
N THR A 593 4.92 56.97 -7.18
CA THR A 593 4.04 55.96 -6.56
C THR A 593 4.60 54.55 -6.73
N LEU A 594 5.08 54.18 -7.92
CA LEU A 594 5.72 52.88 -8.17
C LEU A 594 6.92 52.66 -7.24
N LYS A 595 7.79 53.67 -7.10
CA LYS A 595 8.94 53.60 -6.19
C LYS A 595 8.55 53.45 -4.72
N GLN A 596 7.42 54.02 -4.30
CA GLN A 596 6.91 53.79 -2.94
C GLN A 596 6.41 52.34 -2.77
N LEU A 597 5.75 51.78 -3.78
CA LEU A 597 5.29 50.38 -3.76
C LEU A 597 6.46 49.39 -3.81
N GLU A 598 7.52 49.67 -4.57
CA GLU A 598 8.78 48.90 -4.57
C GLU A 598 9.34 48.81 -3.14
N MET A 599 9.46 49.94 -2.43
CA MET A 599 9.93 49.98 -1.04
C MET A 599 8.99 49.27 -0.04
N GLU A 600 7.69 49.20 -0.33
CA GLU A 600 6.72 48.44 0.50
C GLU A 600 6.83 46.93 0.25
N VAL A 601 7.07 46.52 -0.99
CA VAL A 601 7.33 45.12 -1.37
C VAL A 601 8.66 44.65 -0.78
N GLU A 602 9.76 45.41 -0.93
CA GLU A 602 11.04 45.14 -0.24
C GLU A 602 10.88 45.07 1.29
N GLY A 603 9.87 45.74 1.86
CA GLY A 603 9.45 45.59 3.25
C GLY A 603 8.90 44.20 3.54
N LYS A 604 7.79 43.86 2.87
CA LYS A 604 7.08 42.59 3.06
C LYS A 604 7.94 41.37 2.73
N GLU A 605 8.82 41.45 1.73
CA GLU A 605 9.76 40.36 1.42
C GLU A 605 10.77 40.10 2.55
N ARG A 606 11.23 41.15 3.25
CA ARG A 606 12.10 41.00 4.42
C ARG A 606 11.36 40.46 5.63
N ASP A 607 10.11 40.88 5.84
CA ASP A 607 9.27 40.40 6.93
C ASP A 607 8.91 38.91 6.71
N LEU A 608 8.53 38.53 5.48
CA LEU A 608 8.30 37.13 5.09
C LEU A 608 9.56 36.26 5.23
N ALA A 609 10.74 36.76 4.84
CA ALA A 609 11.99 36.04 5.02
C ALA A 609 12.36 35.82 6.50
N GLN A 610 11.91 36.69 7.40
CA GLN A 610 12.04 36.46 8.84
C GLN A 610 11.03 35.41 9.34
N ASP A 611 9.77 35.49 8.91
CA ASP A 611 8.75 34.49 9.26
C ASP A 611 9.14 33.08 8.77
N GLU A 612 9.69 32.94 7.56
CA GLU A 612 10.24 31.68 7.04
C GLU A 612 11.41 31.15 7.90
N SER A 613 12.28 32.05 8.39
CA SER A 613 13.40 31.69 9.27
C SER A 613 12.90 31.20 10.64
N ASP A 614 11.93 31.91 11.24
CA ASP A 614 11.32 31.56 12.52
C ASP A 614 10.55 30.22 12.44
N LEU A 615 9.86 29.97 11.32
CA LEU A 615 9.22 28.69 11.00
C LEU A 615 10.24 27.57 10.79
N PHE A 616 11.38 27.84 10.16
CA PHE A 616 12.46 26.86 10.01
C PHE A 616 13.06 26.49 11.37
N GLU A 617 13.30 27.45 12.26
CA GLU A 617 13.68 27.15 13.65
C GLU A 617 12.60 26.38 14.41
N ALA A 618 11.32 26.74 14.26
CA ALA A 618 10.21 26.06 14.91
C ALA A 618 10.12 24.59 14.46
N ARG A 619 10.29 24.33 13.17
CA ARG A 619 10.42 22.97 12.64
C ARG A 619 11.60 22.22 13.25
N ASN A 620 12.80 22.83 13.27
CA ASN A 620 13.98 22.17 13.84
C ASN A 620 13.77 21.79 15.32
N ARG A 621 13.08 22.65 16.11
CA ARG A 621 12.69 22.35 17.50
C ARG A 621 11.73 21.14 17.62
N VAL A 622 10.84 20.94 16.64
CA VAL A 622 9.94 19.79 16.56
C VAL A 622 10.67 18.52 16.10
N ASP A 623 11.51 18.62 15.06
CA ASP A 623 12.32 17.49 14.56
C ASP A 623 13.28 16.99 15.67
N ASP A 624 13.85 17.89 16.49
CA ASP A 624 14.61 17.55 17.71
C ASP A 624 13.77 16.85 18.79
N GLN A 625 12.49 17.22 18.94
CA GLN A 625 11.57 16.60 19.89
C GLN A 625 11.15 15.19 19.43
N VAL A 626 10.82 15.02 18.15
CA VAL A 626 10.59 13.70 17.54
C VAL A 626 11.85 12.84 17.66
N GLY A 627 13.03 13.43 17.48
CA GLY A 627 14.32 12.77 17.70
C GLY A 627 14.60 12.39 19.16
N ARG A 628 13.96 13.02 20.16
CA ARG A 628 14.00 12.56 21.57
C ARG A 628 13.01 11.41 21.78
N MET A 629 11.75 11.60 21.39
CA MET A 629 10.68 10.59 21.54
C MET A 629 11.02 9.26 20.85
N ARG A 630 11.70 9.28 19.69
CA ARG A 630 12.20 8.05 19.05
C ARG A 630 13.22 7.31 19.91
N ARG A 631 14.20 8.00 20.50
CA ARG A 631 15.19 7.37 21.40
C ARG A 631 14.57 6.86 22.70
N GLU A 632 13.51 7.50 23.18
CA GLU A 632 12.71 7.02 24.32
C GLU A 632 11.92 5.75 23.94
N PHE A 633 11.32 5.71 22.75
CA PHE A 633 10.66 4.52 22.21
C PHE A 633 11.65 3.36 21.98
N ASP A 634 12.78 3.62 21.32
CA ASP A 634 13.87 2.65 21.10
C ASP A 634 14.41 2.08 22.44
N GLN A 635 14.26 2.80 23.56
CA GLN A 635 14.66 2.34 24.88
C GLN A 635 13.57 1.47 25.52
N ILE A 636 12.31 1.90 25.46
CA ILE A 636 11.15 1.13 25.93
C ILE A 636 11.03 -0.21 25.19
N GLU A 637 11.31 -0.24 23.89
CA GLU A 637 11.30 -1.47 23.08
C GLU A 637 12.38 -2.47 23.55
N LYS A 638 13.58 -1.99 23.89
CA LYS A 638 14.65 -2.83 24.48
C LYS A 638 14.30 -3.33 25.87
N GLU A 639 13.74 -2.48 26.72
CA GLU A 639 13.27 -2.87 28.06
C GLU A 639 12.15 -3.90 27.98
N THR A 640 11.22 -3.75 27.02
CA THR A 640 10.16 -4.72 26.73
C THR A 640 10.72 -6.06 26.23
N HIS A 641 11.73 -6.04 25.35
CA HIS A 641 12.39 -7.27 24.88
C HIS A 641 13.15 -7.99 26.01
N LEU A 642 13.83 -7.26 26.90
CA LEU A 642 14.49 -7.84 28.07
C LEU A 642 13.47 -8.49 29.02
N LEU A 643 12.37 -7.80 29.34
CA LEU A 643 11.27 -8.36 30.13
C LEU A 643 10.62 -9.60 29.48
N HIS A 644 10.61 -9.67 28.15
CA HIS A 644 10.12 -10.85 27.43
C HIS A 644 11.07 -12.04 27.60
N LEU A 645 12.39 -11.83 27.50
CA LEU A 645 13.40 -12.87 27.75
C LEU A 645 13.38 -13.35 29.21
N GLU A 646 13.24 -12.43 30.18
CA GLU A 646 13.06 -12.78 31.61
C GLU A 646 11.78 -13.61 31.84
N PHE A 647 10.71 -13.33 31.09
CA PHE A 647 9.47 -14.12 31.13
C PHE A 647 9.64 -15.50 30.49
N GLU A 648 10.32 -15.62 29.35
CA GLU A 648 10.64 -16.91 28.72
C GLU A 648 11.52 -17.79 29.62
N GLU A 649 12.52 -17.21 30.30
CA GLU A 649 13.33 -17.94 31.29
C GLU A 649 12.49 -18.40 32.48
N ALA A 650 11.60 -17.55 33.00
CA ALA A 650 10.69 -17.92 34.09
C ALA A 650 9.70 -19.05 33.71
N VAL A 651 9.23 -19.07 32.46
CA VAL A 651 8.41 -20.17 31.92
C VAL A 651 9.22 -21.47 31.81
N GLN A 652 10.46 -21.42 31.32
CA GLN A 652 11.33 -22.60 31.25
C GLN A 652 11.66 -23.18 32.65
N GLN A 653 11.82 -22.32 33.65
CA GLN A 653 11.99 -22.73 35.05
C GLN A 653 10.72 -23.37 35.63
N LEU A 654 9.53 -22.88 35.27
CA LEU A 654 8.24 -23.52 35.61
C LEU A 654 8.10 -24.90 34.95
N ASP A 655 8.40 -25.01 33.65
CA ASP A 655 8.39 -26.28 32.92
C ASP A 655 9.39 -27.30 33.51
N GLU A 656 10.50 -26.85 34.13
CA GLU A 656 11.42 -27.71 34.86
C GLU A 656 10.86 -28.19 36.20
N VAL A 657 10.23 -27.30 36.97
CA VAL A 657 9.57 -27.66 38.24
C VAL A 657 8.39 -28.62 38.02
N GLU A 658 7.58 -28.44 36.97
CA GLU A 658 6.50 -29.38 36.64
C GLU A 658 7.04 -30.77 36.23
N ARG A 659 8.18 -30.82 35.53
CA ARG A 659 8.88 -32.08 35.21
C ARG A 659 9.44 -32.76 36.47
N GLU A 660 9.99 -32.00 37.43
CA GLU A 660 10.43 -32.54 38.72
C GLU A 660 9.24 -33.06 39.56
N GLU A 661 8.12 -32.32 39.64
CA GLU A 661 6.92 -32.78 40.35
C GLU A 661 6.36 -34.07 39.72
N TRP A 662 6.31 -34.16 38.39
CA TRP A 662 5.89 -35.37 37.69
C TRP A 662 6.81 -36.57 37.98
N ALA A 663 8.13 -36.36 37.96
CA ALA A 663 9.10 -37.41 38.31
C ALA A 663 8.95 -37.87 39.77
N LEU A 664 8.77 -36.94 40.71
CA LEU A 664 8.52 -37.25 42.13
C LEU A 664 7.18 -37.97 42.34
N HIS A 665 6.17 -37.69 41.52
CA HIS A 665 4.89 -38.40 41.55
C HIS A 665 5.05 -39.86 41.07
N GLU A 666 5.83 -40.09 40.01
CA GLU A 666 6.11 -41.42 39.49
C GLU A 666 7.00 -42.24 40.44
N ASP A 667 8.04 -41.63 41.02
CA ASP A 667 8.86 -42.25 42.09
C ASP A 667 8.00 -42.61 43.31
N LYS A 668 7.06 -41.75 43.71
CA LYS A 668 6.10 -42.04 44.79
C LYS A 668 5.19 -43.23 44.43
N ARG A 669 4.71 -43.30 43.19
CA ARG A 669 3.90 -44.43 42.69
C ARG A 669 4.70 -45.74 42.71
N LEU A 670 5.96 -45.70 42.29
CA LEU A 670 6.88 -46.83 42.33
C LEU A 670 7.17 -47.29 43.78
N LEU A 671 7.33 -46.35 44.72
CA LEU A 671 7.47 -46.66 46.15
C LEU A 671 6.20 -47.31 46.73
N GLU A 672 5.01 -46.80 46.41
CA GLU A 672 3.73 -47.41 46.81
C GLU A 672 3.55 -48.83 46.23
N GLU A 673 4.01 -49.08 44.99
CA GLU A 673 4.04 -50.44 44.42
C GLU A 673 5.06 -51.34 45.14
N ILE A 674 6.28 -50.87 45.40
CA ILE A 674 7.32 -51.63 46.12
C ILE A 674 6.82 -52.00 47.52
N GLU A 675 6.18 -51.09 48.26
CA GLU A 675 5.58 -51.42 49.55
C GLU A 675 4.47 -52.46 49.42
N ALA A 676 3.61 -52.36 48.40
CA ALA A 676 2.57 -53.34 48.13
C ALA A 676 3.11 -54.74 47.75
N GLN A 677 4.28 -54.82 47.09
CA GLN A 677 4.98 -56.08 46.79
C GLN A 677 5.74 -56.65 48.01
N VAL A 678 6.32 -55.77 48.85
CA VAL A 678 7.08 -56.14 50.06
C VAL A 678 6.16 -56.60 51.20
N GLU A 679 4.95 -56.05 51.33
CA GLU A 679 4.02 -56.39 52.40
C GLU A 679 3.64 -57.90 52.44
N PRO A 680 3.33 -58.58 51.31
CA PRO A 680 3.24 -60.03 51.24
C PRO A 680 4.52 -60.77 51.69
N VAL A 681 5.72 -60.22 51.47
CA VAL A 681 6.97 -60.80 51.99
C VAL A 681 7.05 -60.64 53.52
N ARG A 682 6.75 -59.45 54.05
CA ARG A 682 6.68 -59.18 55.50
C ARG A 682 5.71 -60.14 56.20
N ARG A 683 4.49 -60.31 55.67
CA ARG A 683 3.50 -61.27 56.22
C ARG A 683 4.02 -62.70 56.24
N ARG A 684 4.59 -63.19 55.14
CA ARG A 684 5.18 -64.54 55.05
C ARG A 684 6.36 -64.74 55.99
N LEU A 685 7.15 -63.69 56.26
CA LEU A 685 8.22 -63.73 57.25
C LEU A 685 7.68 -63.82 58.69
N VAL A 686 6.69 -62.99 59.06
CA VAL A 686 6.03 -63.06 60.39
C VAL A 686 5.30 -64.40 60.59
N GLU A 687 4.67 -64.95 59.55
CA GLU A 687 4.09 -66.30 59.58
C GLU A 687 5.14 -67.41 59.68
N ARG A 688 6.37 -67.20 59.17
CA ARG A 688 7.49 -68.13 59.32
C ARG A 688 8.09 -68.03 60.72
N GLU A 689 8.28 -66.83 61.24
CA GLU A 689 8.75 -66.56 62.60
C GLU A 689 7.81 -67.17 63.66
N ARG A 690 6.49 -67.01 63.49
CA ARG A 690 5.48 -67.67 64.35
C ARG A 690 5.51 -69.20 64.27
N ARG A 691 5.81 -69.78 63.09
CA ARG A 691 5.99 -71.23 62.93
C ARG A 691 7.27 -71.70 63.61
N LEU A 692 8.39 -71.03 63.37
CA LEU A 692 9.66 -71.34 64.02
C LEU A 692 9.56 -71.24 65.55
N HIS A 693 8.87 -70.25 66.09
CA HIS A 693 8.62 -70.16 67.54
C HIS A 693 7.72 -71.30 68.05
N PHE A 694 6.72 -71.74 67.29
CA PHE A 694 5.90 -72.90 67.66
C PHE A 694 6.73 -74.21 67.63
N GLU A 695 7.51 -74.40 66.56
CA GLU A 695 8.44 -75.52 66.39
C GLU A 695 9.52 -75.53 67.49
N GLU A 696 10.02 -74.36 67.91
CA GLU A 696 10.98 -74.20 69.02
C GLU A 696 10.37 -74.58 70.39
N GLU A 697 9.13 -74.17 70.68
CA GLU A 697 8.43 -74.57 71.90
C GLU A 697 8.05 -76.06 71.89
N GLU A 698 7.69 -76.62 70.73
CA GLU A 698 7.47 -78.06 70.58
C GLU A 698 8.77 -78.86 70.78
N LEU A 699 9.90 -78.39 70.23
CA LEU A 699 11.21 -79.00 70.45
C LEU A 699 11.65 -78.93 71.91
N LYS A 700 11.45 -77.81 72.62
CA LYS A 700 11.71 -77.73 74.07
C LYS A 700 10.84 -78.71 74.88
N ALA A 701 9.59 -78.91 74.47
CA ALA A 701 8.72 -79.90 75.11
C ALA A 701 9.18 -81.34 74.87
N GLN A 702 9.69 -81.64 73.66
CA GLN A 702 10.30 -82.93 73.33
C GLN A 702 11.65 -83.14 74.04
N GLU A 703 12.45 -82.07 74.21
CA GLU A 703 13.71 -82.09 74.95
C GLU A 703 13.47 -82.37 76.44
N ALA A 704 12.49 -81.71 77.07
CA ALA A 704 12.10 -81.97 78.45
C ALA A 704 11.54 -83.40 78.68
N ASP A 705 10.76 -83.94 77.74
CA ASP A 705 10.28 -85.33 77.76
C ASP A 705 11.43 -86.35 77.54
N CYS A 706 12.48 -85.97 76.80
CA CYS A 706 13.73 -86.73 76.71
C CYS A 706 14.54 -86.67 78.02
N GLU A 707 14.70 -85.49 78.63
CA GLU A 707 15.37 -85.33 79.93
C GLU A 707 14.66 -86.11 81.05
N GLU A 708 13.32 -86.11 81.10
CA GLU A 708 12.59 -86.91 82.08
C GLU A 708 12.83 -88.41 81.87
N LYS A 709 12.83 -88.89 80.62
CA LYS A 709 13.15 -90.29 80.30
C LYS A 709 14.58 -90.64 80.66
N GLU A 710 15.55 -89.78 80.36
CA GLU A 710 16.94 -90.00 80.75
C GLU A 710 17.08 -90.04 82.29
N ALA A 711 16.41 -89.16 83.02
CA ALA A 711 16.34 -89.19 84.48
C ALA A 711 15.67 -90.47 85.04
N GLN A 712 14.69 -91.06 84.33
CA GLN A 712 14.09 -92.35 84.67
C GLN A 712 15.03 -93.55 84.38
N PHE A 713 15.85 -93.48 83.32
CA PHE A 713 16.80 -94.54 82.98
C PHE A 713 18.15 -94.45 83.72
N LEU A 714 18.56 -93.27 84.17
CA LEU A 714 19.84 -93.03 84.84
C LEU A 714 20.06 -93.93 86.08
N PRO A 715 19.07 -94.18 86.96
CA PRO A 715 19.23 -95.13 88.07
C PRO A 715 19.46 -96.58 87.61
N ALA A 716 18.78 -97.01 86.54
CA ALA A 716 18.95 -98.34 85.98
C ALA A 716 20.32 -98.50 85.30
N TYR A 717 20.79 -97.47 84.60
CA TYR A 717 22.14 -97.43 84.02
C TYR A 717 23.22 -97.47 85.11
N GLN A 718 23.09 -96.66 86.17
CA GLN A 718 24.01 -96.69 87.32
C GLN A 718 24.00 -98.04 88.03
N GLN A 719 22.84 -98.68 88.17
CA GLN A 719 22.71 -100.01 88.78
C GLN A 719 23.35 -101.11 87.91
N ALA A 720 23.23 -101.02 86.58
CA ALA A 720 23.95 -101.89 85.64
C ALA A 720 25.47 -101.66 85.69
N GLN A 721 25.92 -100.40 85.79
CA GLN A 721 27.34 -100.04 85.90
C GLN A 721 27.96 -100.57 87.21
N GLN A 722 27.22 -100.49 88.32
CA GLN A 722 27.61 -101.13 89.59
C GLN A 722 27.64 -102.67 89.49
N ALA A 723 26.71 -103.28 88.77
CA ALA A 723 26.72 -104.73 88.54
C ALA A 723 27.95 -105.18 87.72
N VAL A 724 28.32 -104.44 86.67
CA VAL A 724 29.55 -104.71 85.88
C VAL A 724 30.80 -104.59 86.74
N LEU A 725 30.91 -103.54 87.57
CA LEU A 725 32.03 -103.39 88.51
C LEU A 725 32.09 -104.55 89.52
N ALA A 726 30.95 -104.98 90.06
CA ALA A 726 30.90 -106.12 90.98
C ALA A 726 31.28 -107.45 90.31
N VAL A 727 31.00 -107.63 89.02
CA VAL A 727 31.46 -108.80 88.24
C VAL A 727 32.97 -108.73 88.00
N GLN A 728 33.52 -107.58 87.60
CA GLN A 728 34.97 -107.39 87.44
C GLN A 728 35.73 -107.64 88.75
N GLN A 729 35.19 -107.19 89.88
CA GLN A 729 35.80 -107.38 91.20
C GLN A 729 35.78 -108.85 91.64
N ARG A 730 34.72 -109.61 91.31
CA ARG A 730 34.70 -111.07 91.49
C ARG A 730 35.70 -111.81 90.59
N GLN A 731 35.90 -111.34 89.36
CA GLN A 731 36.89 -111.94 88.46
C GLN A 731 38.31 -111.82 89.04
N GLN A 732 38.67 -110.62 89.54
CA GLN A 732 39.96 -110.38 90.19
C GLN A 732 40.20 -111.27 91.42
N ASP A 733 39.16 -111.52 92.24
CA ASP A 733 39.24 -112.46 93.37
C ASP A 733 39.36 -113.93 92.92
N ILE A 734 38.79 -114.32 91.77
CA ILE A 734 38.94 -115.66 91.19
C ILE A 734 40.37 -115.84 90.65
N ASP A 735 40.86 -114.91 89.84
CA ASP A 735 42.20 -114.96 89.23
C ASP A 735 43.29 -115.03 90.31
N LYS A 736 43.13 -114.27 91.40
CA LYS A 736 44.02 -114.30 92.55
C LYS A 736 44.05 -115.68 93.26
N ARG A 737 42.90 -116.35 93.37
CA ARG A 737 42.82 -117.70 93.97
C ARG A 737 43.38 -118.78 93.03
N ILE A 738 43.32 -118.57 91.71
CA ILE A 738 44.01 -119.40 90.72
C ILE A 738 45.53 -119.22 90.86
N GLU A 739 46.05 -118.00 90.96
CA GLU A 739 47.47 -117.70 91.20
C GLU A 739 47.97 -118.37 92.49
N GLU A 740 47.24 -118.23 93.60
CA GLU A 740 47.54 -118.89 94.89
C GLU A 740 47.58 -120.43 94.76
N SER A 741 46.64 -121.02 94.00
CA SER A 741 46.60 -122.46 93.71
C SER A 741 47.79 -122.92 92.86
N CYS A 742 48.14 -122.18 91.79
CA CYS A 742 49.32 -122.45 90.97
C CYS A 742 50.65 -122.26 91.74
N GLN A 743 50.67 -121.47 92.82
CA GLN A 743 51.81 -121.38 93.74
C GLN A 743 51.86 -122.54 94.76
N GLN A 744 50.74 -123.19 95.09
CA GLN A 744 50.75 -124.46 95.81
C GLN A 744 51.18 -125.62 94.90
N GLN A 745 50.64 -125.70 93.68
CA GLN A 745 50.95 -126.77 92.73
C GLN A 745 52.43 -126.76 92.31
N ARG A 746 53.04 -125.58 92.10
CA ARG A 746 54.48 -125.45 91.85
C ARG A 746 55.34 -125.91 93.05
N ARG A 747 54.90 -125.67 94.30
CA ARG A 747 55.59 -126.17 95.49
C ARG A 747 55.54 -127.70 95.62
N LEU A 748 54.43 -128.32 95.25
CA LEU A 748 54.30 -129.78 95.21
C LEU A 748 55.13 -130.41 94.09
N LEU A 749 55.12 -129.83 92.89
CA LEU A 749 55.94 -130.31 91.76
C LEU A 749 57.45 -130.24 92.04
N GLN A 750 57.91 -129.21 92.76
CA GLN A 750 59.32 -129.12 93.17
C GLN A 750 59.72 -130.29 94.08
N GLN A 751 58.86 -130.68 95.04
CA GLN A 751 59.13 -131.79 95.97
C GLN A 751 59.17 -133.18 95.30
N PHE A 752 58.57 -133.34 94.11
CA PHE A 752 58.66 -134.58 93.34
C PHE A 752 59.90 -134.66 92.43
N GLN A 753 60.63 -133.56 92.23
CA GLN A 753 61.85 -133.56 91.41
C GLN A 753 63.13 -133.91 92.20
N ASP A 754 63.10 -133.81 93.53
CA ASP A 754 64.24 -134.14 94.40
C ASP A 754 64.45 -135.66 94.63
N LEU A 755 63.57 -136.53 94.09
CA LEU A 755 63.61 -137.99 94.33
C LEU A 755 63.30 -138.87 93.08
N GLY A 756 64.24 -138.91 92.12
CA GLY A 756 64.53 -140.13 91.35
C GLY A 756 64.05 -140.22 89.88
N GLU A 757 64.96 -139.88 88.98
CA GLU A 757 65.49 -140.76 87.90
C GLU A 757 64.59 -141.87 87.27
N ILE A 758 64.26 -141.76 85.97
CA ILE A 758 64.66 -142.69 84.85
C ILE A 758 63.78 -142.57 83.57
N ASP A 759 64.47 -142.37 82.44
CA ASP A 759 64.23 -142.67 81.01
C ASP A 759 62.85 -142.65 80.28
N ALA A 760 63.00 -142.32 78.97
CA ALA A 760 62.15 -142.66 77.81
C ALA A 760 60.74 -142.02 77.72
N GLY A 761 60.19 -141.78 76.52
CA GLY A 761 60.68 -142.00 75.15
C GLY A 761 59.51 -142.16 74.16
N LEU A 762 59.78 -142.08 72.83
CA LEU A 762 58.78 -142.02 71.72
C LEU A 762 58.05 -140.65 71.67
N GLN A 763 57.95 -139.89 70.56
CA GLN A 763 57.79 -140.15 69.12
C GLN A 763 56.47 -140.78 68.69
N LEU A 764 55.64 -140.00 67.98
CA LEU A 764 55.20 -140.30 66.61
C LEU A 764 54.50 -139.08 65.97
N ASP A 765 54.30 -139.13 64.65
CA ASP A 765 54.23 -137.96 63.77
C ASP A 765 52.87 -137.75 63.07
N ASP A 766 52.88 -136.87 62.06
CA ASP A 766 51.97 -136.74 60.91
C ASP A 766 50.50 -136.28 61.08
N ALA A 767 50.36 -134.95 61.01
CA ALA A 767 49.98 -134.21 59.80
C ALA A 767 48.76 -134.60 58.92
N THR A 768 48.16 -133.52 58.39
CA THR A 768 47.52 -133.34 57.06
C THR A 768 46.06 -133.73 56.78
N LEU A 769 45.37 -132.70 56.23
CA LEU A 769 44.33 -132.69 55.19
C LEU A 769 42.83 -132.85 55.54
N GLN A 770 42.09 -131.80 55.14
CA GLN A 770 40.74 -131.80 54.52
C GLN A 770 39.54 -132.17 55.46
N SER A 771 38.55 -131.29 55.65
CA SER A 771 37.49 -130.85 54.71
C SER A 771 36.57 -132.01 54.26
N GLU A 772 35.24 -131.92 54.26
CA GLU A 772 34.36 -130.75 54.37
C GLU A 772 32.92 -131.18 54.77
N SER A 773 31.96 -130.25 54.76
CA SER A 773 30.51 -130.50 54.68
C SER A 773 29.72 -130.98 55.92
N THR A 774 28.80 -130.10 56.37
CA THR A 774 27.34 -130.30 56.55
C THR A 774 26.76 -131.37 57.50
N ALA A 775 25.59 -131.19 58.14
CA ALA A 775 24.77 -129.99 58.46
C ALA A 775 23.58 -130.39 59.38
N PHE A 776 22.90 -129.39 59.96
CA PHE A 776 21.52 -129.44 60.50
C PHE A 776 21.27 -130.11 61.88
N VAL A 777 20.12 -129.79 62.47
CA VAL A 777 19.48 -130.33 63.71
C VAL A 777 20.12 -129.98 65.08
N GLU A 778 19.67 -128.84 65.62
CA GLU A 778 18.97 -128.66 66.91
C GLU A 778 19.10 -129.73 68.03
N GLY A 779 19.28 -129.30 69.30
CA GLY A 779 18.85 -130.09 70.47
C GLY A 779 19.66 -129.93 71.77
N HIS A 780 19.13 -129.16 72.73
CA HIS A 780 19.48 -129.17 74.16
C HIS A 780 20.96 -128.88 74.57
N THR A 781 21.31 -127.60 74.72
CA THR A 781 22.54 -127.16 75.40
C THR A 781 22.26 -125.97 76.32
N ALA A 782 22.64 -126.07 77.60
CA ALA A 782 22.41 -125.04 78.63
C ALA A 782 23.63 -124.13 78.87
N ASP A 783 24.56 -124.09 77.91
CA ASP A 783 25.85 -123.39 77.98
C ASP A 783 26.13 -122.63 76.66
N VAL A 784 25.07 -121.95 76.17
CA VAL A 784 25.07 -121.23 74.88
C VAL A 784 24.62 -119.77 75.05
N ASP A 785 24.04 -119.40 76.18
CA ASP A 785 23.37 -118.12 76.39
C ASP A 785 24.31 -116.91 76.19
N TRP A 786 25.54 -116.97 76.71
CA TRP A 786 26.53 -115.90 76.46
C TRP A 786 26.94 -115.80 74.98
N ALA A 787 27.13 -116.94 74.31
CA ALA A 787 27.48 -116.98 72.89
C ALA A 787 26.29 -116.70 71.95
N HIS A 788 25.04 -116.76 72.45
CA HIS A 788 23.85 -116.30 71.75
C HIS A 788 23.69 -114.79 71.95
N SER A 789 23.69 -114.34 73.21
CA SER A 789 23.59 -112.92 73.59
C SER A 789 24.66 -112.05 72.94
N LEU A 790 25.93 -112.49 72.92
CA LEU A 790 27.01 -111.76 72.25
C LEU A 790 26.80 -111.66 70.72
N ARG A 791 26.31 -112.74 70.08
CA ARG A 791 25.96 -112.71 68.65
C ARG A 791 24.74 -111.85 68.37
N GLN A 792 23.73 -111.88 69.23
CA GLN A 792 22.52 -111.07 69.12
C GLN A 792 22.85 -109.58 69.30
N GLN A 793 23.74 -109.22 70.23
CA GLN A 793 24.30 -107.88 70.37
C GLN A 793 25.14 -107.48 69.15
N GLN A 794 25.98 -108.36 68.60
CA GLN A 794 26.74 -108.08 67.36
C GLN A 794 25.82 -107.89 66.14
N THR A 795 24.72 -108.63 66.03
CA THR A 795 23.73 -108.43 64.97
C THR A 795 22.96 -107.13 65.18
N TYR A 796 22.59 -106.78 66.41
CA TYR A 796 21.93 -105.52 66.73
C TYR A 796 22.83 -104.30 66.45
N LEU A 797 24.11 -104.38 66.82
CA LEU A 797 25.10 -103.34 66.49
C LEU A 797 25.29 -103.19 64.98
N ARG A 798 25.42 -104.29 64.23
CA ARG A 798 25.49 -104.23 62.75
C ARG A 798 24.22 -103.70 62.10
N GLN A 799 23.05 -103.95 62.69
CA GLN A 799 21.81 -103.35 62.23
C GLN A 799 21.83 -101.84 62.47
N MET A 800 22.21 -101.38 63.66
CA MET A 800 22.38 -99.95 63.95
C MET A 800 23.43 -99.28 63.06
N GLU A 801 24.54 -99.94 62.74
CA GLU A 801 25.54 -99.44 61.76
C GLU A 801 24.93 -99.28 60.36
N MET A 802 24.12 -100.24 59.90
CA MET A 802 23.41 -100.16 58.62
C MET A 802 22.33 -99.07 58.61
N ASP A 803 21.56 -98.94 59.68
CA ASP A 803 20.48 -97.96 59.79
C ASP A 803 21.05 -96.53 59.84
N LEU A 804 22.19 -96.33 60.54
CA LEU A 804 22.95 -95.07 60.55
C LEU A 804 23.53 -94.73 59.17
N LEU A 805 24.00 -95.72 58.41
CA LEU A 805 24.46 -95.51 57.03
C LEU A 805 23.29 -95.10 56.11
N GLN A 806 22.12 -95.71 56.23
CA GLN A 806 20.94 -95.32 55.46
C GLN A 806 20.43 -93.91 55.82
N LEU A 807 20.41 -93.55 57.12
CA LEU A 807 20.10 -92.18 57.57
C LEU A 807 21.07 -91.14 57.01
N LYS A 808 22.35 -91.50 56.85
CA LYS A 808 23.35 -90.65 56.22
C LYS A 808 23.11 -90.49 54.70
N GLU A 809 22.87 -91.58 53.98
CA GLU A 809 22.56 -91.50 52.53
C GLU A 809 21.26 -90.71 52.26
N GLN A 810 20.28 -90.77 53.16
CA GLN A 810 19.06 -89.96 53.09
C GLN A 810 19.31 -88.46 53.35
N THR A 811 20.23 -88.09 54.25
CA THR A 811 20.57 -86.68 54.49
C THR A 811 21.45 -86.10 53.37
N ASP A 812 22.41 -86.86 52.85
CA ASP A 812 23.25 -86.43 51.72
C ASP A 812 22.43 -86.28 50.41
N SER A 813 21.43 -87.13 50.17
CA SER A 813 20.53 -87.02 49.00
C SER A 813 19.46 -85.92 49.13
N GLY A 814 18.98 -85.63 50.36
CA GLY A 814 18.04 -84.53 50.60
C GLY A 814 18.62 -83.15 50.25
N ASN A 815 19.91 -82.93 50.48
CA ASN A 815 20.58 -81.64 50.21
C ASN A 815 20.69 -81.30 48.70
N GLN A 816 20.68 -82.28 47.79
CA GLN A 816 20.85 -82.01 46.36
C GLN A 816 19.59 -81.44 45.69
N GLN A 817 18.39 -81.59 46.27
CA GLN A 817 17.13 -81.17 45.62
C GLN A 817 16.78 -79.68 45.82
N ASN A 818 17.41 -78.98 46.77
CA ASN A 818 17.07 -77.59 47.10
C ASN A 818 17.92 -76.51 46.38
N ALA A 819 18.95 -76.89 45.62
CA ALA A 819 19.84 -75.94 44.93
C ALA A 819 19.28 -75.37 43.60
N GLY A 820 18.03 -75.70 43.23
CA GLY A 820 17.55 -75.66 41.84
C GLY A 820 16.45 -74.65 41.49
N LYS A 821 16.22 -73.59 42.28
CA LYS A 821 15.22 -72.54 41.93
C LYS A 821 15.66 -71.13 42.34
N SER A 822 16.15 -70.36 41.37
CA SER A 822 16.09 -68.89 41.41
C SER A 822 14.81 -68.44 40.71
N PRO A 823 14.05 -67.46 41.22
CA PRO A 823 13.10 -66.72 40.41
C PRO A 823 13.85 -65.79 39.44
N GLY A 824 13.13 -65.37 38.40
CA GLY A 824 13.38 -64.16 37.60
C GLY A 824 12.08 -63.38 37.50
#